data_AF-A0A0C2VL67-F1
#
_entry.id   AF-A0A0C2VL67-F1
#
_cell.length_a   1.000
_cell.length_b   1.000
_cell.length_c   1.000
_cell.angle_alpha   90.00
_cell.angle_beta   90.00
_cell.angle_gamma   90.00
#
_symmetry.space_group_name_H-M   'P 1'
#
loop_
_entity.id
_entity.type
_entity.pdbx_description
1 polymer ?
#
loop_
_entity_poly.entity_id
_entity_poly.type
_entity_poly.pdbx_seq_one_letter_code
_entity_poly.pdbx_strand_id
1 'polypeptide(L)'
;MSYNPSQIEAKWQHIWEDEKAFEPSADKSKPKKYILSMFPYPSGRIHMGHVRNYAIGDALARYYRKASFNVLHPIGWDAFGMPAENAAIKHKLHPKKWTYENIDYMRGELSSLGLSFSKEREFATCDELYTQWEQEFIIKMFESGLLYRKSTHVNWCEECHTVLANEQVEEGCCWRCDNEVVQKEMPGYYIAITKYADELLGDLKKLEGKWPNQVLTMQENWIGKSQGLEFEFELTDESKAKLNNKFTKYKVFTTRPDTIYGVTYCALAPEHSIVKELVDNGSITGKMAQKITHLANMSERERSMMDKEGYPLDIEVIHPLTGENIPVWTANFVLGSYGGGAVMAVPAHDERDFEFATQYNLPIKTVISGRQNENEAHIGEGELIDSHDFNGLSSIQAKAKIIEMMENKGLGKATINFKLRDWGVTRQRYWGAPMPFVHCDSCGLVSEKLENLPIALPEDVEITGAGNPLDNHPTWKHCKCPKCGKDALRETDTLDTFVQSSWYFLRYATDPSKWKKEAINKEDISYWMNVDQYVGGIEHAILHLLYARFFTKALRDLGYFEGFDEPFERLLTQGMVLKDGAKMSKSKGNTVDPDAIIKEYGADTARLFILFAAPPQKELEWNDSAVEGAYRFIKKLYDRQNRVTLDKMPTIDHATLNKNEKEARLKVYEALQKSLHVYETSFAFNTLIAACMEALNALDRQDNEAVWGEGMFIILNLLEPIIPHIATQLSETLFGRKNLHTKIEILNEVFVKDSIILAISINGKRRDEIEVATEATEDEIIAKAKEVVAKWIEGKTIVKEIVVPNKLVNIVLK
;
A
#
# COMPACT_ATOMS: atom_id res chain seq x y z
N MET A 1 8.82 -32.18 -32.70
CA MET A 1 8.61 -32.59 -31.30
C MET A 1 7.47 -31.77 -30.72
N SER A 2 6.68 -32.29 -29.79
CA SER A 2 5.63 -31.52 -29.11
C SER A 2 6.22 -30.61 -28.03
N TYR A 3 5.57 -29.47 -27.75
CA TYR A 3 5.94 -28.58 -26.65
C TYR A 3 5.90 -29.31 -25.30
N ASN A 4 7.02 -29.33 -24.58
CA ASN A 4 7.13 -29.90 -23.23
C ASN A 4 7.68 -28.83 -22.25
N PRO A 5 6.79 -28.16 -21.49
CA PRO A 5 7.20 -27.12 -20.54
C PRO A 5 8.23 -27.63 -19.53
N SER A 6 7.95 -28.77 -18.89
CA SER A 6 8.77 -29.29 -17.79
C SER A 6 10.26 -29.46 -18.13
N GLN A 7 10.58 -29.87 -19.37
CA GLN A 7 11.96 -30.03 -19.82
C GLN A 7 12.62 -28.70 -20.18
N ILE A 8 11.87 -27.79 -20.81
CA ILE A 8 12.38 -26.49 -21.25
C ILE A 8 12.60 -25.57 -20.05
N GLU A 9 11.64 -25.51 -19.14
CA GLU A 9 11.67 -24.64 -17.96
C GLU A 9 12.82 -25.03 -17.03
N ALA A 10 12.93 -26.32 -16.68
CA ALA A 10 14.03 -26.81 -15.84
C ALA A 10 15.41 -26.56 -16.46
N LYS A 11 15.55 -26.75 -17.78
CA LYS A 11 16.80 -26.46 -18.50
C LYS A 11 17.21 -25.00 -18.34
N TRP A 12 16.31 -24.06 -18.63
CA TRP A 12 16.67 -22.63 -18.61
C TRP A 12 16.85 -22.08 -17.21
N GLN A 13 16.06 -22.56 -16.24
CA GLN A 13 16.26 -22.20 -14.83
C GLN A 13 17.65 -22.61 -14.35
N HIS A 14 18.12 -23.82 -14.70
CA HIS A 14 19.47 -24.28 -14.37
C HIS A 14 20.55 -23.43 -15.06
N ILE A 15 20.38 -23.12 -16.36
CA ILE A 15 21.35 -22.29 -17.10
C ILE A 15 21.45 -20.90 -16.46
N TRP A 16 20.33 -20.24 -16.16
CA TRP A 16 20.35 -18.91 -15.54
C TRP A 16 20.96 -18.90 -14.14
N GLU A 17 20.77 -19.99 -13.39
CA GLU A 17 21.41 -20.17 -12.09
C GLU A 17 22.93 -20.32 -12.21
N ASP A 18 23.42 -21.21 -13.09
CA ASP A 18 24.85 -21.40 -13.33
C ASP A 18 25.54 -20.13 -13.81
N GLU A 19 24.87 -19.38 -14.70
CA GLU A 19 25.37 -18.12 -15.25
C GLU A 19 25.26 -16.95 -14.25
N LYS A 20 24.60 -17.13 -13.10
CA LYS A 20 24.22 -16.05 -12.18
C LYS A 20 23.53 -14.89 -12.91
N ALA A 21 22.67 -15.21 -13.88
CA ALA A 21 22.16 -14.28 -14.89
C ALA A 21 21.37 -13.08 -14.33
N PHE A 22 20.94 -13.16 -13.07
CA PHE A 22 20.07 -12.19 -12.43
C PHE A 22 20.74 -11.38 -11.32
N GLU A 23 22.02 -11.64 -11.02
CA GLU A 23 22.77 -10.86 -10.06
C GLU A 23 23.09 -9.46 -10.60
N PRO A 24 22.99 -8.41 -9.76
CA PRO A 24 23.37 -7.07 -10.15
C PRO A 24 24.89 -7.01 -10.41
N SER A 25 25.28 -6.22 -11.42
CA SER A 25 26.68 -5.97 -11.75
C SER A 25 27.34 -5.05 -10.72
N ALA A 26 28.61 -5.31 -10.40
CA ALA A 26 29.43 -4.42 -9.58
C ALA A 26 29.82 -3.12 -10.30
N ASP A 27 29.69 -3.07 -11.63
CA ASP A 27 29.91 -1.87 -12.45
C ASP A 27 28.79 -0.83 -12.25
N LYS A 28 29.08 0.15 -11.40
CA LYS A 28 28.20 1.30 -11.08
C LYS A 28 28.23 2.42 -12.14
N SER A 29 28.95 2.25 -13.26
CA SER A 29 28.90 3.21 -14.37
C SER A 29 27.67 3.03 -15.26
N LYS A 30 27.06 1.84 -15.20
CA LYS A 30 25.83 1.52 -15.94
C LYS A 30 24.61 2.26 -15.38
N PRO A 31 23.65 2.64 -16.23
CA PRO A 31 22.38 3.15 -15.75
C PRO A 31 21.66 2.05 -14.95
N LYS A 32 21.08 2.41 -13.81
CA LYS A 32 20.50 1.46 -12.87
C LYS A 32 18.98 1.36 -12.98
N LYS A 33 18.44 0.22 -12.57
CA LYS A 33 17.02 0.04 -12.22
C LYS A 33 16.90 -0.79 -10.96
N TYR A 34 16.30 -0.21 -9.93
CA TYR A 34 15.90 -0.94 -8.75
C TYR A 34 14.39 -1.24 -8.84
N ILE A 35 14.07 -2.48 -9.20
CA ILE A 35 12.70 -3.00 -9.29
C ILE A 35 12.45 -3.83 -8.03
N LEU A 36 11.42 -3.49 -7.25
CA LEU A 36 11.16 -4.16 -5.99
C LEU A 36 9.68 -4.48 -5.84
N SER A 37 9.39 -5.71 -5.47
CA SER A 37 8.06 -6.12 -5.04
C SER A 37 8.01 -6.17 -3.51
N MET A 38 6.83 -5.91 -2.93
CA MET A 38 6.56 -6.23 -1.52
C MET A 38 6.91 -7.70 -1.26
N PHE A 39 7.90 -7.94 -0.40
CA PHE A 39 8.32 -9.29 -0.03
C PHE A 39 7.23 -10.02 0.79
N PRO A 40 7.15 -11.35 0.73
CA PRO A 40 6.05 -12.06 1.34
C PRO A 40 6.30 -12.41 2.81
N TYR A 41 5.21 -12.59 3.56
CA TYR A 41 5.24 -13.24 4.87
C TYR A 41 5.35 -14.78 4.69
N PRO A 42 6.34 -15.46 5.29
CA PRO A 42 6.50 -16.92 5.23
C PRO A 42 5.54 -17.63 6.20
N SER A 43 4.25 -17.39 6.03
CA SER A 43 3.16 -17.92 6.87
C SER A 43 2.44 -19.13 6.25
N GLY A 44 2.97 -19.67 5.15
CA GLY A 44 2.45 -20.80 4.39
C GLY A 44 2.87 -20.68 2.92
N ARG A 45 2.21 -21.41 2.03
CA ARG A 45 2.48 -21.40 0.57
C ARG A 45 2.15 -20.09 -0.14
N ILE A 46 2.72 -19.84 -1.31
CA ILE A 46 2.28 -18.76 -2.18
C ILE A 46 0.92 -19.10 -2.82
N HIS A 47 0.35 -18.14 -3.55
CA HIS A 47 -0.91 -18.30 -4.29
C HIS A 47 -0.89 -17.38 -5.50
N MET A 48 -1.86 -17.48 -6.41
CA MET A 48 -1.86 -16.69 -7.65
C MET A 48 -1.85 -15.16 -7.47
N GLY A 49 -2.32 -14.64 -6.33
CA GLY A 49 -2.09 -13.24 -5.93
C GLY A 49 -0.60 -12.84 -5.77
N HIS A 50 0.23 -13.72 -5.19
CA HIS A 50 1.69 -13.53 -5.13
C HIS A 50 2.31 -13.60 -6.53
N VAL A 51 1.89 -14.58 -7.33
CA VAL A 51 2.37 -14.74 -8.71
C VAL A 51 2.11 -13.48 -9.53
N ARG A 52 0.93 -12.84 -9.37
CA ARG A 52 0.63 -11.57 -10.03
C ARG A 52 1.64 -10.47 -9.67
N ASN A 53 1.88 -10.28 -8.38
CA ASN A 53 2.81 -9.26 -7.87
C ASN A 53 4.23 -9.46 -8.41
N TYR A 54 4.73 -10.69 -8.32
CA TYR A 54 6.12 -11.02 -8.69
C TYR A 54 6.33 -11.15 -10.20
N ALA A 55 5.34 -11.61 -10.97
CA ALA A 55 5.43 -11.65 -12.43
C ALA A 55 5.48 -10.25 -13.06
N ILE A 56 4.80 -9.27 -12.46
CA ILE A 56 4.88 -7.86 -12.88
C ILE A 56 6.29 -7.31 -12.65
N GLY A 57 6.84 -7.49 -11.45
CA GLY A 57 8.21 -7.10 -11.12
C GLY A 57 9.23 -7.78 -12.03
N ASP A 58 9.05 -9.08 -12.29
CA ASP A 58 9.94 -9.86 -13.13
C ASP A 58 9.96 -9.41 -14.59
N ALA A 59 8.79 -9.14 -15.17
CA ALA A 59 8.70 -8.64 -16.53
C ALA A 59 9.43 -7.31 -16.70
N LEU A 60 9.34 -6.42 -15.71
CA LEU A 60 10.10 -5.17 -15.71
C LEU A 60 11.61 -5.41 -15.58
N ALA A 61 12.01 -6.25 -14.64
CA ALA A 61 13.42 -6.56 -14.40
C ALA A 61 14.09 -7.15 -15.65
N ARG A 62 13.45 -8.11 -16.31
CA ARG A 62 13.93 -8.71 -17.57
C ARG A 62 13.99 -7.71 -18.72
N TYR A 63 12.95 -6.87 -18.87
CA TYR A 63 12.95 -5.82 -19.89
C TYR A 63 14.15 -4.88 -19.74
N TYR A 64 14.41 -4.36 -18.54
CA TYR A 64 15.52 -3.44 -18.31
C TYR A 64 16.89 -4.11 -18.40
N ARG A 65 17.03 -5.39 -18.00
CA ARG A 65 18.29 -6.14 -18.21
C ARG A 65 18.62 -6.27 -19.70
N LYS A 66 17.63 -6.57 -20.56
CA LYS A 66 17.85 -6.59 -22.02
C LYS A 66 18.19 -5.22 -22.59
N ALA A 67 17.65 -4.15 -22.00
CA ALA A 67 18.02 -2.78 -22.32
C ALA A 67 19.39 -2.35 -21.73
N SER A 68 20.21 -3.31 -21.26
CA SER A 68 21.56 -3.09 -20.72
C SER A 68 21.66 -2.25 -19.44
N PHE A 69 20.56 -2.11 -18.69
CA PHE A 69 20.60 -1.52 -17.35
C PHE A 69 21.22 -2.50 -16.35
N ASN A 70 21.87 -1.95 -15.32
CA ASN A 70 22.19 -2.70 -14.12
C ASN A 70 20.92 -2.83 -13.27
N VAL A 71 20.40 -4.04 -13.09
CA VAL A 71 19.10 -4.26 -12.44
C VAL A 71 19.27 -4.90 -11.08
N LEU A 72 18.82 -4.22 -10.03
CA LEU A 72 18.61 -4.79 -8.71
C LEU A 72 17.16 -5.24 -8.62
N HIS A 73 16.94 -6.55 -8.60
CA HIS A 73 15.64 -7.19 -8.44
C HIS A 73 15.74 -8.25 -7.33
N PRO A 74 15.62 -7.84 -6.05
CA PRO A 74 15.83 -8.73 -4.92
C PRO A 74 14.52 -9.35 -4.43
N ILE A 75 14.65 -10.38 -3.60
CA ILE A 75 13.58 -10.97 -2.82
C ILE A 75 14.12 -11.34 -1.43
N GLY A 76 13.23 -11.60 -0.49
CA GLY A 76 13.54 -12.01 0.88
C GLY A 76 12.24 -12.23 1.63
N TRP A 77 12.27 -12.23 2.96
CA TRP A 77 11.16 -12.76 3.75
C TRP A 77 10.83 -11.87 4.95
N ASP A 78 9.58 -11.43 5.06
CA ASP A 78 9.09 -10.72 6.24
C ASP A 78 8.72 -11.72 7.33
N ALA A 79 9.73 -12.18 8.04
CA ALA A 79 9.73 -13.47 8.73
C ALA A 79 9.42 -13.40 10.23
N PHE A 80 9.43 -12.21 10.82
CA PHE A 80 8.95 -11.96 12.18
C PHE A 80 7.45 -11.66 12.24
N GLY A 81 6.93 -11.57 13.47
CA GLY A 81 5.59 -11.07 13.74
C GLY A 81 4.51 -12.14 13.85
N MET A 82 3.31 -11.63 14.09
CA MET A 82 2.12 -12.40 14.41
C MET A 82 1.70 -13.44 13.37
N PRO A 83 1.80 -13.20 12.04
CA PRO A 83 1.39 -14.20 11.05
C PRO A 83 2.16 -15.52 11.15
N ALA A 84 3.49 -15.45 11.31
CA ALA A 84 4.34 -16.63 11.45
C ALA A 84 4.16 -17.31 12.82
N GLU A 85 4.10 -16.53 13.90
CA GLU A 85 3.91 -17.05 15.27
C GLU A 85 2.58 -17.81 15.43
N ASN A 86 1.47 -17.20 15.02
CA ASN A 86 0.14 -17.82 15.16
C ASN A 86 0.03 -19.10 14.32
N ALA A 87 0.64 -19.12 13.13
CA ALA A 87 0.66 -20.31 12.29
C ALA A 87 1.48 -21.44 12.94
N ALA A 88 2.67 -21.12 13.47
CA ALA A 88 3.51 -22.08 14.18
C ALA A 88 2.80 -22.68 15.41
N ILE A 89 2.12 -21.85 16.21
CA ILE A 89 1.31 -22.30 17.36
C ILE A 89 0.21 -23.27 16.91
N LYS A 90 -0.55 -22.92 15.87
CA LYS A 90 -1.62 -23.77 15.31
C LYS A 90 -1.10 -25.15 14.88
N HIS A 91 0.12 -25.20 14.36
CA HIS A 91 0.78 -26.43 13.90
C HIS A 91 1.65 -27.11 14.98
N LYS A 92 1.70 -26.58 16.21
CA LYS A 92 2.50 -27.09 17.32
C LYS A 92 4.00 -27.21 16.96
N LEU A 93 4.51 -26.23 16.23
CA LEU A 93 5.91 -26.12 15.81
C LEU A 93 6.55 -24.87 16.42
N HIS A 94 7.88 -24.89 16.58
CA HIS A 94 8.62 -23.69 16.95
C HIS A 94 8.57 -22.68 15.78
N PRO A 95 8.29 -21.38 16.01
CA PRO A 95 8.17 -20.36 14.96
C PRO A 95 9.36 -20.30 14.02
N LYS A 96 10.60 -20.35 14.54
CA LYS A 96 11.82 -20.46 13.71
C LYS A 96 11.75 -21.59 12.69
N LYS A 97 11.40 -22.79 13.14
CA LYS A 97 11.31 -23.98 12.28
C LYS A 97 10.21 -23.81 11.23
N TRP A 98 9.02 -23.41 11.65
CA TRP A 98 7.89 -23.15 10.74
C TRP A 98 8.24 -22.09 9.68
N THR A 99 8.87 -21.00 10.09
CA THR A 99 9.29 -19.90 9.22
C THR A 99 10.27 -20.39 8.16
N TYR A 100 11.38 -21.04 8.55
CA TYR A 100 12.38 -21.49 7.57
C TYR A 100 11.86 -22.61 6.66
N GLU A 101 11.01 -23.52 7.15
CA GLU A 101 10.36 -24.53 6.31
C GLU A 101 9.46 -23.87 5.23
N ASN A 102 8.73 -22.80 5.58
CA ASN A 102 7.93 -22.05 4.62
C ASN A 102 8.79 -21.24 3.65
N ILE A 103 9.86 -20.62 4.13
CA ILE A 103 10.85 -19.92 3.28
C ILE A 103 11.40 -20.89 2.23
N ASP A 104 11.83 -22.08 2.62
CA ASP A 104 12.37 -23.09 1.71
C ASP A 104 11.33 -23.52 0.67
N TYR A 105 10.10 -23.75 1.10
CA TYR A 105 9.00 -24.10 0.19
C TYR A 105 8.71 -22.98 -0.81
N MET A 106 8.48 -21.76 -0.31
CA MET A 106 8.16 -20.60 -1.14
C MET A 106 9.31 -20.24 -2.09
N ARG A 107 10.57 -20.40 -1.66
CA ARG A 107 11.74 -20.24 -2.54
C ARG A 107 11.66 -21.21 -3.72
N GLY A 108 11.29 -22.46 -3.45
CA GLY A 108 11.03 -23.46 -4.48
C GLY A 108 9.91 -23.04 -5.45
N GLU A 109 8.77 -22.57 -4.94
CA GLU A 109 7.64 -22.10 -5.74
C GLU A 109 7.99 -20.86 -6.60
N LEU A 110 8.76 -19.91 -6.05
CA LEU A 110 9.21 -18.73 -6.79
C LEU A 110 10.25 -19.10 -7.87
N SER A 111 11.13 -20.04 -7.56
CA SER A 111 12.12 -20.55 -8.50
C SER A 111 11.47 -21.32 -9.64
N SER A 112 10.44 -22.14 -9.36
CA SER A 112 9.74 -22.91 -10.39
C SER A 112 8.99 -22.03 -11.38
N LEU A 113 8.59 -20.82 -10.98
CA LEU A 113 8.04 -19.78 -11.87
C LEU A 113 9.09 -19.11 -12.76
N GLY A 114 10.39 -19.38 -12.57
CA GLY A 114 11.49 -18.76 -13.32
C GLY A 114 11.58 -17.24 -13.11
N LEU A 115 11.28 -16.77 -11.90
CA LEU A 115 11.42 -15.36 -11.54
C LEU A 115 12.91 -14.99 -11.42
N SER A 116 13.28 -13.85 -11.98
CA SER A 116 14.66 -13.34 -12.10
C SER A 116 15.12 -12.55 -10.88
N PHE A 117 14.88 -13.10 -9.69
CA PHE A 117 15.39 -12.52 -8.45
C PHE A 117 16.90 -12.77 -8.31
N SER A 118 17.59 -11.82 -7.68
CA SER A 118 18.95 -12.03 -7.17
C SER A 118 18.91 -13.00 -6.00
N LYS A 119 19.73 -14.05 -6.06
CA LYS A 119 19.91 -15.03 -4.98
C LYS A 119 20.87 -14.51 -3.91
N GLU A 120 21.87 -13.71 -4.30
CA GLU A 120 22.85 -13.18 -3.35
C GLU A 120 22.29 -12.06 -2.46
N ARG A 121 21.16 -11.45 -2.84
CA ARG A 121 20.48 -10.38 -2.07
C ARG A 121 19.38 -10.91 -1.14
N GLU A 122 19.22 -12.22 -0.99
CA GLU A 122 18.19 -12.81 -0.14
C GLU A 122 18.53 -12.71 1.36
N PHE A 123 17.54 -12.35 2.19
CA PHE A 123 17.61 -12.47 3.65
C PHE A 123 16.21 -12.68 4.25
N ALA A 124 16.14 -13.13 5.50
CA ALA A 124 14.93 -13.12 6.30
C ALA A 124 15.03 -12.05 7.39
N THR A 125 13.95 -11.31 7.65
CA THR A 125 13.96 -10.28 8.70
C THR A 125 14.16 -10.85 10.11
N CYS A 126 14.00 -12.17 10.28
CA CYS A 126 14.30 -12.88 11.52
C CYS A 126 15.75 -13.37 11.66
N ASP A 127 16.62 -13.09 10.69
CA ASP A 127 18.04 -13.41 10.80
C ASP A 127 18.71 -12.50 11.85
N GLU A 128 19.54 -13.09 12.72
CA GLU A 128 20.24 -12.35 13.79
C GLU A 128 21.04 -11.15 13.27
N LEU A 129 21.63 -11.28 12.07
CA LEU A 129 22.37 -10.19 11.44
C LEU A 129 21.45 -9.03 11.05
N TYR A 130 20.21 -9.28 10.64
CA TYR A 130 19.23 -8.23 10.38
C TYR A 130 18.80 -7.57 11.70
N THR A 131 18.54 -8.39 12.72
CA THR A 131 18.18 -7.96 14.08
C THR A 131 19.25 -7.08 14.73
N GLN A 132 20.52 -7.35 14.49
CA GLN A 132 21.62 -6.52 15.00
C GLN A 132 21.47 -5.06 14.56
N TRP A 133 21.18 -4.84 13.28
CA TRP A 133 21.10 -3.51 12.69
C TRP A 133 19.80 -2.79 13.06
N GLU A 134 18.67 -3.50 13.11
CA GLU A 134 17.43 -2.88 13.57
C GLU A 134 17.54 -2.45 15.05
N GLN A 135 18.21 -3.24 15.90
CA GLN A 135 18.45 -2.88 17.29
C GLN A 135 19.34 -1.64 17.41
N GLU A 136 20.35 -1.49 16.55
CA GLU A 136 21.14 -0.26 16.47
C GLU A 136 20.27 0.96 16.13
N PHE A 137 19.37 0.85 15.13
CA PHE A 137 18.45 1.92 14.79
C PHE A 137 17.57 2.32 15.97
N ILE A 138 17.02 1.34 16.70
CA ILE A 138 16.16 1.56 17.87
C ILE A 138 16.92 2.27 18.99
N ILE A 139 18.17 1.89 19.27
CA ILE A 139 19.04 2.61 20.22
C ILE A 139 19.23 4.06 19.75
N LYS A 140 19.56 4.28 18.48
CA LYS A 140 19.79 5.63 17.94
C LYS A 140 18.54 6.50 17.95
N MET A 141 17.37 5.93 17.68
CA MET A 141 16.09 6.62 17.82
C MET A 141 15.80 6.98 19.28
N PHE A 142 16.16 6.13 20.24
CA PHE A 142 16.00 6.44 21.67
C PHE A 142 16.95 7.55 22.11
N GLU A 143 18.22 7.49 21.71
CA GLU A 143 19.24 8.51 21.99
C GLU A 143 18.86 9.89 21.43
N SER A 144 18.20 9.95 20.28
CA SER A 144 17.72 11.21 19.67
C SER A 144 16.38 11.71 20.21
N GLY A 145 15.72 10.95 21.09
CA GLY A 145 14.36 11.23 21.58
C GLY A 145 13.28 11.05 20.50
N LEU A 146 13.55 10.28 19.46
CA LEU A 146 12.57 9.84 18.46
C LEU A 146 11.82 8.59 18.93
N LEU A 147 12.43 7.72 19.73
CA LEU A 147 11.78 6.65 20.47
C LEU A 147 11.65 7.04 21.94
N TYR A 148 10.49 6.82 22.54
CA TYR A 148 10.26 7.11 23.96
C TYR A 148 9.27 6.10 24.58
N ARG A 149 9.21 6.06 25.91
CA ARG A 149 8.29 5.19 26.66
C ARG A 149 7.13 6.01 27.21
N LYS A 150 5.90 5.52 27.05
CA LYS A 150 4.70 6.07 27.70
C LYS A 150 3.70 4.96 28.04
N SER A 151 2.86 5.18 29.04
CA SER A 151 1.73 4.31 29.32
C SER A 151 0.56 4.62 28.41
N THR A 152 -0.08 3.60 27.86
CA THR A 152 -1.35 3.74 27.15
C THR A 152 -2.29 2.61 27.51
N HIS A 153 -3.57 2.82 27.24
CA HIS A 153 -4.56 1.75 27.29
C HIS A 153 -4.37 0.84 26.08
N VAL A 154 -4.36 -0.47 26.32
CA VAL A 154 -4.30 -1.52 25.31
C VAL A 154 -5.40 -2.54 25.58
N ASN A 155 -5.88 -3.19 24.52
CA ASN A 155 -6.78 -4.33 24.67
C ASN A 155 -6.02 -5.46 25.37
N TRP A 156 -6.55 -5.96 26.49
CA TRP A 156 -5.93 -6.99 27.31
C TRP A 156 -6.92 -8.10 27.57
N CYS A 157 -6.48 -9.35 27.39
CA CYS A 157 -7.24 -10.51 27.82
C CYS A 157 -6.61 -11.05 29.11
N GLU A 158 -7.37 -11.04 30.21
CA GLU A 158 -6.87 -11.53 31.49
C GLU A 158 -6.55 -13.03 31.45
N GLU A 159 -7.34 -13.85 30.75
CA GLU A 159 -7.08 -15.29 30.71
C GLU A 159 -5.93 -15.69 29.79
N CYS A 160 -5.72 -14.93 28.70
CA CYS A 160 -4.55 -15.13 27.86
C CYS A 160 -3.30 -14.41 28.40
N HIS A 161 -3.45 -13.57 29.42
CA HIS A 161 -2.40 -12.68 29.95
C HIS A 161 -1.59 -11.98 28.85
N THR A 162 -2.26 -11.44 27.83
CA THR A 162 -1.58 -10.84 26.67
C THR A 162 -2.37 -9.67 26.08
N VAL A 163 -1.63 -8.79 25.41
CA VAL A 163 -2.20 -7.68 24.65
C VAL A 163 -2.79 -8.21 23.34
N LEU A 164 -3.99 -7.74 23.01
CA LEU A 164 -4.68 -8.03 21.76
C LEU A 164 -4.59 -6.82 20.82
N ALA A 165 -4.34 -7.06 19.53
CA ALA A 165 -4.60 -6.04 18.52
C ALA A 165 -6.11 -5.76 18.42
N ASN A 166 -6.51 -4.62 17.86
CA ASN A 166 -7.94 -4.31 17.67
C ASN A 166 -8.66 -5.37 16.84
N GLU A 167 -7.96 -5.98 15.88
CA GLU A 167 -8.46 -7.06 15.02
C GLU A 167 -8.61 -8.40 15.74
N GLN A 168 -8.06 -8.52 16.95
CA GLN A 168 -8.12 -9.73 17.80
C GLN A 168 -9.20 -9.63 18.88
N VAL A 169 -9.97 -8.53 18.86
CA VAL A 169 -11.15 -8.31 19.68
C VAL A 169 -12.37 -8.48 18.77
N GLU A 170 -13.06 -9.60 18.92
CA GLU A 170 -14.26 -9.95 18.17
C GLU A 170 -15.46 -9.79 19.10
N GLU A 171 -16.35 -8.84 18.77
CA GLU A 171 -17.53 -8.51 19.59
C GLU A 171 -17.21 -8.22 21.08
N GLY A 172 -16.09 -7.53 21.34
CA GLY A 172 -15.63 -7.24 22.70
C GLY A 172 -14.93 -8.41 23.41
N CYS A 173 -14.80 -9.56 22.75
CA CYS A 173 -14.20 -10.78 23.29
C CYS A 173 -12.89 -11.15 22.59
N CYS A 174 -12.07 -11.93 23.28
CA CYS A 174 -10.80 -12.40 22.77
C CYS A 174 -11.03 -13.48 21.72
N TRP A 175 -10.51 -13.28 20.50
CA TRP A 175 -10.58 -14.23 19.38
C TRP A 175 -10.06 -15.66 19.66
N ARG A 176 -9.36 -15.89 20.78
CA ARG A 176 -8.80 -17.22 21.15
C ARG A 176 -9.63 -17.97 22.17
N CYS A 177 -10.18 -17.26 23.14
CA CYS A 177 -10.80 -17.86 24.32
C CYS A 177 -12.22 -17.38 24.57
N ASP A 178 -12.74 -16.51 23.71
CA ASP A 178 -14.09 -15.93 23.74
C ASP A 178 -14.43 -15.17 25.05
N ASN A 179 -13.43 -14.92 25.90
CA ASN A 179 -13.57 -14.15 27.14
C ASN A 179 -13.49 -12.65 26.86
N GLU A 180 -14.15 -11.86 27.72
CA GLU A 180 -14.20 -10.41 27.65
C GLU A 180 -12.80 -9.78 27.63
N VAL A 181 -12.63 -8.78 26.78
CA VAL A 181 -11.40 -7.99 26.65
C VAL A 181 -11.56 -6.71 27.47
N VAL A 182 -10.55 -6.39 28.27
CA VAL A 182 -10.52 -5.17 29.07
C VAL A 182 -9.47 -4.19 28.55
N GLN A 183 -9.70 -2.89 28.74
CA GLN A 183 -8.62 -1.92 28.56
C GLN A 183 -7.69 -1.97 29.77
N LYS A 184 -6.38 -2.15 29.53
CA LYS A 184 -5.36 -2.14 30.57
C LYS A 184 -4.34 -1.05 30.26
N GLU A 185 -4.02 -0.23 31.25
CA GLU A 185 -2.92 0.71 31.14
C GLU A 185 -1.59 -0.05 31.24
N MET A 186 -0.77 0.05 30.18
CA MET A 186 0.53 -0.62 30.11
C MET A 186 1.60 0.32 29.54
N PRO A 187 2.83 0.31 30.10
CA PRO A 187 3.93 1.05 29.52
C PRO A 187 4.39 0.39 28.23
N GLY A 188 4.46 1.15 27.13
CA GLY A 188 4.95 0.70 25.83
C GLY A 188 5.94 1.69 25.22
N TYR A 189 6.58 1.29 24.12
CA TYR A 189 7.52 2.15 23.39
C TYR A 189 6.88 2.69 22.12
N TYR A 190 7.11 3.97 21.89
CA TYR A 190 6.51 4.74 20.81
C TYR A 190 7.59 5.46 20.01
N ILE A 191 7.49 5.35 18.69
CA ILE A 191 8.27 6.18 17.78
C ILE A 191 7.46 7.45 17.45
N ALA A 192 8.08 8.61 17.62
CA ALA A 192 7.50 9.92 17.41
C ALA A 192 7.37 10.29 15.93
N ILE A 193 6.69 9.45 15.14
CA ILE A 193 6.40 9.68 13.71
C ILE A 193 5.67 11.02 13.49
N THR A 194 4.93 11.52 14.47
CA THR A 194 4.25 12.82 14.40
C THR A 194 5.21 14.00 14.26
N LYS A 195 6.48 13.88 14.70
CA LYS A 195 7.53 14.88 14.44
C LYS A 195 7.80 15.08 12.94
N TYR A 196 7.46 14.09 12.12
CA TYR A 196 7.61 14.11 10.67
C TYR A 196 6.27 14.30 9.94
N ALA A 197 5.15 14.52 10.64
CA ALA A 197 3.82 14.57 10.02
C ALA A 197 3.70 15.64 8.92
N ASP A 198 4.28 16.82 9.15
CA ASP A 198 4.32 17.90 8.15
C ASP A 198 5.15 17.54 6.92
N GLU A 199 6.32 16.94 7.11
CA GLU A 199 7.18 16.52 5.99
C GLU A 199 6.52 15.37 5.22
N LEU A 200 5.96 14.38 5.91
CA LEU A 200 5.23 13.26 5.31
C LEU A 200 4.01 13.74 4.51
N LEU A 201 3.30 14.76 4.99
CA LEU A 201 2.15 15.32 4.28
C LEU A 201 2.60 16.19 3.10
N GLY A 202 3.56 17.09 3.32
CA GLY A 202 4.07 18.00 2.29
C GLY A 202 4.67 17.26 1.10
N ASP A 203 5.40 16.18 1.36
CA ASP A 203 6.08 15.42 0.32
C ASP A 203 5.16 14.51 -0.51
N LEU A 204 3.88 14.35 -0.15
CA LEU A 204 2.90 13.69 -1.03
C LEU A 204 2.85 14.36 -2.41
N LYS A 205 3.09 15.68 -2.48
CA LYS A 205 3.17 16.44 -3.74
C LYS A 205 4.31 15.97 -4.65
N LYS A 206 5.44 15.51 -4.08
CA LYS A 206 6.58 14.97 -4.84
C LYS A 206 6.23 13.63 -5.53
N LEU A 207 5.19 12.96 -5.03
CA LEU A 207 4.74 11.63 -5.46
C LEU A 207 3.56 11.68 -6.45
N GLU A 208 2.95 12.84 -6.66
CA GLU A 208 1.86 13.04 -7.62
C GLU A 208 2.27 12.61 -9.03
N GLY A 209 1.39 11.87 -9.72
CA GLY A 209 1.66 11.30 -11.04
C GLY A 209 2.59 10.08 -11.04
N LYS A 210 3.22 9.73 -9.90
CA LYS A 210 4.08 8.56 -9.74
C LYS A 210 3.48 7.50 -8.82
N TRP A 211 2.64 7.92 -7.89
CA TRP A 211 1.86 7.09 -6.99
C TRP A 211 0.36 7.17 -7.33
N PRO A 212 -0.44 6.13 -7.06
CA PRO A 212 -1.87 6.18 -7.28
C PRO A 212 -2.53 7.25 -6.38
N ASN A 213 -3.39 8.10 -6.95
CA ASN A 213 -4.08 9.15 -6.19
C ASN A 213 -4.84 8.61 -4.98
N GLN A 214 -5.41 7.40 -5.08
CA GLN A 214 -6.09 6.76 -3.96
C GLN A 214 -5.16 6.55 -2.76
N VAL A 215 -3.91 6.14 -2.97
CA VAL A 215 -2.91 5.97 -1.89
C VAL A 215 -2.55 7.31 -1.28
N LEU A 216 -2.34 8.34 -2.12
CA LEU A 216 -2.04 9.70 -1.66
C LEU A 216 -3.17 10.25 -0.78
N THR A 217 -4.42 10.15 -1.25
CA THR A 217 -5.61 10.57 -0.48
C THR A 217 -5.77 9.78 0.81
N MET A 218 -5.51 8.47 0.80
CA MET A 218 -5.54 7.65 2.02
C MET A 218 -4.50 8.13 3.05
N GLN A 219 -3.27 8.44 2.62
CA GLN A 219 -2.24 8.96 3.53
C GLN A 219 -2.55 10.39 4.00
N GLU A 220 -3.02 11.27 3.13
CA GLU A 220 -3.46 12.63 3.49
C GLU A 220 -4.54 12.59 4.58
N ASN A 221 -5.58 11.79 4.37
CA ASN A 221 -6.67 11.63 5.33
C ASN A 221 -6.24 10.92 6.63
N TRP A 222 -5.25 10.03 6.56
CA TRP A 222 -4.70 9.34 7.73
C TRP A 222 -3.81 10.26 8.56
N ILE A 223 -2.97 11.07 7.91
CA ILE A 223 -2.16 12.09 8.58
C ILE A 223 -3.09 13.14 9.19
N GLY A 224 -4.10 13.58 8.43
CA GLY A 224 -5.21 14.38 8.91
C GLY A 224 -4.77 15.64 9.63
N LYS A 225 -4.03 16.51 8.93
CA LYS A 225 -3.61 17.81 9.47
C LYS A 225 -4.82 18.73 9.58
N SER A 226 -5.01 19.28 10.78
CA SER A 226 -6.03 20.26 11.08
C SER A 226 -5.39 21.46 11.78
N GLN A 227 -5.89 22.65 11.48
CA GLN A 227 -5.51 23.87 12.19
C GLN A 227 -6.71 24.37 12.96
N GLY A 228 -6.51 24.72 14.22
CA GLY A 228 -7.59 25.12 15.10
C GLY A 228 -7.09 25.93 16.30
N LEU A 229 -7.98 26.06 17.28
CA LEU A 229 -7.72 26.72 18.55
C LEU A 229 -7.61 25.66 19.65
N GLU A 230 -6.48 25.64 20.36
CA GLU A 230 -6.36 24.99 21.67
C GLU A 230 -6.62 26.05 22.74
N PHE A 231 -7.54 25.78 23.66
CA PHE A 231 -7.82 26.65 24.81
C PHE A 231 -8.20 25.81 26.03
N GLU A 232 -8.40 26.47 27.17
CA GLU A 232 -8.74 25.82 28.43
C GLU A 232 -10.09 26.31 28.94
N PHE A 233 -10.90 25.38 29.44
CA PHE A 233 -12.09 25.70 30.24
C PHE A 233 -11.72 25.67 31.72
N GLU A 234 -11.94 26.78 32.42
CA GLU A 234 -11.76 26.84 33.87
C GLU A 234 -12.98 26.25 34.58
N LEU A 235 -12.76 25.38 35.56
CA LEU A 235 -13.83 24.83 36.40
C LEU A 235 -14.38 25.94 37.32
N THR A 236 -15.68 25.94 37.57
CA THR A 236 -16.26 26.83 38.60
C THR A 236 -15.71 26.47 39.98
N ASP A 237 -15.72 27.41 40.93
CA ASP A 237 -15.19 27.14 42.28
C ASP A 237 -15.93 26.00 42.99
N GLU A 238 -17.24 25.86 42.74
CA GLU A 238 -18.06 24.74 43.22
C GLU A 238 -17.59 23.40 42.60
N SER A 239 -17.27 23.40 41.31
CA SER A 239 -16.76 22.22 40.61
C SER A 239 -15.35 21.82 41.06
N LYS A 240 -14.48 22.81 41.30
CA LYS A 240 -13.15 22.60 41.89
C LYS A 240 -13.28 21.93 43.26
N ALA A 241 -14.23 22.38 44.09
CA ALA A 241 -14.49 21.78 45.39
C ALA A 241 -14.98 20.32 45.28
N LYS A 242 -15.89 20.00 44.35
CA LYS A 242 -16.34 18.61 44.09
C LYS A 242 -15.21 17.68 43.64
N LEU A 243 -14.18 18.23 42.99
CA LEU A 243 -13.00 17.51 42.52
C LEU A 243 -11.82 17.54 43.52
N ASN A 244 -12.09 17.86 44.80
CA ASN A 244 -11.07 17.97 45.85
C ASN A 244 -9.90 18.91 45.48
N ASN A 245 -10.15 19.93 44.65
CA ASN A 245 -9.17 20.85 44.09
C ASN A 245 -8.01 20.18 43.32
N LYS A 246 -8.16 18.93 42.87
CA LYS A 246 -7.15 18.23 42.06
C LYS A 246 -7.07 18.78 40.64
N PHE A 247 -8.17 19.35 40.15
CA PHE A 247 -8.28 19.92 38.82
C PHE A 247 -8.85 21.33 38.92
N THR A 248 -8.26 22.26 38.16
CA THR A 248 -8.73 23.65 38.07
C THR A 248 -9.23 24.01 36.69
N LYS A 249 -8.80 23.28 35.66
CA LYS A 249 -9.12 23.49 34.24
C LYS A 249 -8.83 22.24 33.43
N TYR A 250 -9.38 22.17 32.22
CA TYR A 250 -8.99 21.17 31.22
C TYR A 250 -8.90 21.79 29.82
N LYS A 251 -8.10 21.16 28.96
CA LYS A 251 -7.86 21.63 27.58
C LYS A 251 -8.91 21.10 26.64
N VAL A 252 -9.22 21.89 25.62
CA VAL A 252 -10.04 21.50 24.47
C VAL A 252 -9.40 21.98 23.18
N PHE A 253 -9.69 21.29 22.09
CA PHE A 253 -9.27 21.68 20.75
C PHE A 253 -10.47 21.74 19.80
N THR A 254 -10.53 22.78 18.98
CA THR A 254 -11.57 22.92 17.94
C THR A 254 -11.00 23.45 16.63
N THR A 255 -11.47 22.89 15.51
CA THR A 255 -11.23 23.42 14.15
C THR A 255 -12.27 24.46 13.75
N ARG A 256 -13.28 24.68 14.60
CA ARG A 256 -14.37 25.64 14.42
C ARG A 256 -14.36 26.70 15.54
N PRO A 257 -13.27 27.46 15.75
CA PRO A 257 -13.30 28.55 16.73
C PRO A 257 -14.32 29.63 16.36
N ASP A 258 -14.76 29.71 15.10
CA ASP A 258 -15.88 30.55 14.65
C ASP A 258 -17.20 30.26 15.38
N THR A 259 -17.39 29.06 15.92
CA THR A 259 -18.65 28.67 16.57
C THR A 259 -18.60 28.77 18.09
N ILE A 260 -17.51 29.29 18.68
CA ILE A 260 -17.27 29.25 20.13
C ILE A 260 -18.41 29.86 20.96
N TYR A 261 -19.06 30.94 20.50
CA TYR A 261 -20.20 31.55 21.20
C TYR A 261 -21.46 30.69 21.23
N GLY A 262 -21.50 29.60 20.46
CA GLY A 262 -22.58 28.63 20.40
C GLY A 262 -22.38 27.45 21.35
N VAL A 263 -21.32 27.44 22.17
CA VAL A 263 -21.09 26.36 23.15
C VAL A 263 -22.20 26.36 24.20
N THR A 264 -22.91 25.24 24.32
CA THR A 264 -24.00 25.08 25.30
C THR A 264 -23.77 23.96 26.32
N TYR A 265 -22.84 23.04 26.03
CA TYR A 265 -22.32 22.07 26.99
C TYR A 265 -20.88 21.70 26.63
N CYS A 266 -20.19 21.04 27.55
CA CYS A 266 -18.90 20.40 27.28
C CYS A 266 -19.01 18.90 27.49
N ALA A 267 -18.24 18.11 26.75
CA ALA A 267 -18.19 16.66 26.94
C ALA A 267 -16.75 16.16 27.14
N LEU A 268 -16.58 15.28 28.13
CA LEU A 268 -15.34 14.57 28.43
C LEU A 268 -15.46 13.11 27.96
N ALA A 269 -14.32 12.52 27.59
CA ALA A 269 -14.23 11.09 27.35
C ALA A 269 -14.52 10.30 28.65
N PRO A 270 -15.15 9.12 28.58
CA PRO A 270 -15.42 8.30 29.77
C PRO A 270 -14.17 7.98 30.60
N GLU A 271 -13.03 7.79 29.95
CA GLU A 271 -11.72 7.54 30.58
C GLU A 271 -10.97 8.80 31.04
N HIS A 272 -11.55 10.00 30.90
CA HIS A 272 -10.88 11.25 31.27
C HIS A 272 -10.64 11.33 32.78
N SER A 273 -9.48 11.88 33.21
CA SER A 273 -9.07 11.87 34.62
C SER A 273 -10.05 12.57 35.57
N ILE A 274 -10.74 13.61 35.10
CA ILE A 274 -11.83 14.28 35.86
C ILE A 274 -13.02 13.34 36.08
N VAL A 275 -13.43 12.60 35.05
CA VAL A 275 -14.56 11.65 35.13
C VAL A 275 -14.20 10.54 36.11
N LYS A 276 -12.98 10.01 36.00
CA LYS A 276 -12.45 9.01 36.94
C LYS A 276 -12.44 9.51 38.38
N GLU A 277 -11.96 10.72 38.64
CA GLU A 277 -11.96 11.29 40.00
C GLU A 277 -13.37 11.42 40.58
N LEU A 278 -14.37 11.82 39.78
CA LEU A 278 -15.76 11.93 40.24
C LEU A 278 -16.37 10.57 40.61
N VAL A 279 -15.97 9.51 39.89
CA VAL A 279 -16.37 8.13 40.21
C VAL A 279 -15.64 7.65 41.46
N ASP A 280 -14.31 7.83 41.51
CA ASP A 280 -13.45 7.33 42.60
C ASP A 280 -13.74 8.02 43.94
N ASN A 281 -14.06 9.32 43.91
CA ASN A 281 -14.37 10.09 45.12
C ASN A 281 -15.84 9.99 45.57
N GLY A 282 -16.67 9.24 44.83
CA GLY A 282 -18.07 9.00 45.15
C GLY A 282 -19.02 10.18 44.85
N SER A 283 -18.60 11.16 44.05
CA SER A 283 -19.49 12.21 43.54
C SER A 283 -20.50 11.66 42.53
N ILE A 284 -20.11 10.64 41.77
CA ILE A 284 -20.98 9.85 40.89
C ILE A 284 -21.08 8.44 41.45
N THR A 285 -22.29 7.96 41.73
CA THR A 285 -22.51 6.66 42.40
C THR A 285 -23.55 5.79 41.70
N GLY A 286 -23.70 4.56 42.18
CA GLY A 286 -24.74 3.64 41.75
C GLY A 286 -24.63 3.23 40.29
N LYS A 287 -25.78 3.11 39.61
CA LYS A 287 -25.85 2.63 38.21
C LYS A 287 -25.10 3.54 37.22
N MET A 288 -25.04 4.85 37.49
CA MET A 288 -24.34 5.79 36.62
C MET A 288 -22.83 5.52 36.63
N ALA A 289 -22.23 5.38 37.81
CA ALA A 289 -20.81 5.05 37.95
C ALA A 289 -20.44 3.74 37.23
N GLN A 290 -21.29 2.71 37.36
CA GLN A 290 -21.10 1.42 36.69
C GLN A 290 -21.09 1.56 35.17
N LYS A 291 -22.04 2.32 34.61
CA LYS A 291 -22.13 2.54 33.17
C LYS A 291 -20.98 3.38 32.62
N ILE A 292 -20.58 4.45 33.32
CA ILE A 292 -19.40 5.26 32.94
C ILE A 292 -18.15 4.40 32.94
N THR A 293 -17.96 3.57 33.97
CA THR A 293 -16.82 2.63 34.07
C THR A 293 -16.84 1.62 32.93
N HIS A 294 -18.01 1.09 32.58
CA HIS A 294 -18.16 0.19 31.43
C HIS A 294 -17.74 0.89 30.13
N LEU A 295 -18.25 2.09 29.85
CA LEU A 295 -17.86 2.87 28.67
C LEU A 295 -16.35 3.17 28.65
N ALA A 296 -15.75 3.51 29.78
CA ALA A 296 -14.30 3.76 29.89
C ALA A 296 -13.45 2.53 29.55
N ASN A 297 -14.00 1.32 29.74
CA ASN A 297 -13.35 0.05 29.44
C ASN A 297 -13.61 -0.47 28.02
N MET A 298 -14.51 0.17 27.26
CA MET A 298 -14.74 -0.16 25.84
C MET A 298 -13.73 0.55 24.94
N SER A 299 -13.41 -0.06 23.79
CA SER A 299 -12.55 0.60 22.80
C SER A 299 -13.24 1.83 22.18
N GLU A 300 -12.45 2.82 21.75
CA GLU A 300 -12.94 4.02 21.05
C GLU A 300 -13.83 3.65 19.84
N ARG A 301 -13.50 2.55 19.14
CA ARG A 301 -14.23 2.06 17.97
C ARG A 301 -15.60 1.50 18.34
N GLU A 302 -15.67 0.65 19.36
CA GLU A 302 -16.93 0.08 19.84
C GLU A 302 -17.86 1.19 20.31
N ARG A 303 -17.35 2.12 21.12
CA ARG A 303 -18.13 3.28 21.58
C ARG A 303 -18.67 4.13 20.44
N SER A 304 -17.87 4.32 19.39
CA SER A 304 -18.29 5.12 18.23
C SER A 304 -19.39 4.46 17.38
N MET A 305 -19.59 3.14 17.52
CA MET A 305 -20.65 2.38 16.82
C MET A 305 -21.95 2.28 17.63
N MET A 306 -21.92 2.62 18.92
CA MET A 306 -23.10 2.64 19.76
C MET A 306 -23.97 3.88 19.48
N ASP A 307 -25.26 3.77 19.82
CA ASP A 307 -26.11 4.96 19.98
C ASP A 307 -25.45 5.94 20.97
N LYS A 308 -25.68 7.23 20.76
CA LYS A 308 -25.11 8.28 21.61
C LYS A 308 -25.57 8.05 23.05
N GLU A 309 -24.60 7.90 23.95
CA GLU A 309 -24.85 7.69 25.38
C GLU A 309 -23.94 8.61 26.18
N GLY A 310 -24.52 9.29 27.16
CA GLY A 310 -23.78 10.15 28.07
C GLY A 310 -24.50 10.42 29.37
N TYR A 311 -23.74 10.99 30.31
CA TYR A 311 -24.13 11.21 31.69
C TYR A 311 -23.72 12.60 32.16
N PRO A 312 -24.60 13.33 32.88
CA PRO A 312 -24.22 14.59 33.49
C PRO A 312 -23.21 14.32 34.61
N LEU A 313 -22.19 15.17 34.70
CA LEU A 313 -21.13 15.04 35.72
C LEU A 313 -21.38 15.93 36.95
N ASP A 314 -22.47 16.71 36.94
CA ASP A 314 -22.81 17.72 37.95
C ASP A 314 -21.65 18.69 38.26
N ILE A 315 -20.82 18.98 37.26
CA ILE A 315 -19.79 20.02 37.30
C ILE A 315 -20.00 20.98 36.13
N GLU A 316 -19.48 22.18 36.27
CA GLU A 316 -19.59 23.28 35.31
C GLU A 316 -18.22 23.90 35.04
N VAL A 317 -18.10 24.48 33.85
CA VAL A 317 -16.95 25.30 33.46
C VAL A 317 -17.38 26.70 33.04
N ILE A 318 -16.46 27.64 33.10
CA ILE A 318 -16.67 29.03 32.73
C ILE A 318 -16.33 29.20 31.26
N HIS A 319 -17.27 29.67 30.45
CA HIS A 319 -17.03 29.99 29.05
C HIS A 319 -16.03 31.15 28.94
N PRO A 320 -14.89 31.00 28.22
CA PRO A 320 -13.79 31.97 28.26
C PRO A 320 -14.14 33.36 27.70
N LEU A 321 -15.12 33.44 26.80
CA LEU A 321 -15.57 34.70 26.18
C LEU A 321 -16.85 35.31 26.74
N THR A 322 -17.87 34.50 27.08
CA THR A 322 -19.15 35.00 27.63
C THR A 322 -19.16 35.06 29.15
N GLY A 323 -18.30 34.28 29.83
CA GLY A 323 -18.30 34.14 31.28
C GLY A 323 -19.45 33.29 31.84
N GLU A 324 -20.27 32.69 30.97
CA GLU A 324 -21.39 31.85 31.37
C GLU A 324 -20.92 30.49 31.91
N ASN A 325 -21.65 29.93 32.88
CA ASN A 325 -21.43 28.57 33.33
C ASN A 325 -22.00 27.58 32.31
N ILE A 326 -21.18 26.61 31.92
CA ILE A 326 -21.49 25.59 30.92
C ILE A 326 -21.46 24.22 31.60
N PRO A 327 -22.54 23.41 31.50
CA PRO A 327 -22.58 22.09 32.11
C PRO A 327 -21.62 21.12 31.41
N VAL A 328 -20.99 20.25 32.20
CA VAL A 328 -20.07 19.21 31.69
C VAL A 328 -20.74 17.83 31.77
N TRP A 329 -20.62 17.10 30.68
CA TRP A 329 -21.08 15.74 30.51
C TRP A 329 -19.90 14.79 30.25
N THR A 330 -20.12 13.50 30.44
CA THR A 330 -19.30 12.47 29.79
C THR A 330 -20.10 11.84 28.66
N ALA A 331 -19.48 11.58 27.51
CA ALA A 331 -20.17 11.01 26.36
C ALA A 331 -19.30 9.99 25.60
N ASN A 332 -19.92 8.91 25.11
CA ASN A 332 -19.22 7.78 24.50
C ASN A 332 -18.49 8.13 23.19
N PHE A 333 -18.93 9.14 22.46
CA PHE A 333 -18.32 9.58 21.19
C PHE A 333 -17.09 10.48 21.35
N VAL A 334 -16.76 10.91 22.57
CA VAL A 334 -15.57 11.73 22.84
C VAL A 334 -14.35 10.81 22.93
N LEU A 335 -13.31 11.13 22.16
CA LEU A 335 -12.09 10.32 22.06
C LEU A 335 -11.05 10.83 23.04
N GLY A 336 -10.63 10.01 24.02
CA GLY A 336 -9.62 10.39 25.02
C GLY A 336 -8.28 10.77 24.39
N SER A 337 -7.97 10.18 23.24
CA SER A 337 -6.73 10.39 22.49
C SER A 337 -6.68 11.65 21.61
N TYR A 338 -7.78 12.39 21.48
CA TYR A 338 -7.88 13.56 20.59
C TYR A 338 -8.24 14.81 21.40
N GLY A 339 -7.52 15.92 21.18
CA GLY A 339 -7.86 17.22 21.78
C GLY A 339 -7.84 17.28 23.31
N GLY A 340 -7.10 16.38 23.98
CA GLY A 340 -7.05 16.27 25.44
C GLY A 340 -8.18 15.44 26.06
N GLY A 341 -9.00 14.76 25.25
CA GLY A 341 -10.12 13.95 25.74
C GLY A 341 -11.33 14.77 26.18
N ALA A 342 -11.42 16.01 25.70
CA ALA A 342 -12.52 16.93 25.97
C ALA A 342 -12.89 17.71 24.72
N VAL A 343 -14.17 17.98 24.55
CA VAL A 343 -14.70 18.78 23.42
C VAL A 343 -15.62 19.88 23.93
N MET A 344 -15.51 21.05 23.30
CA MET A 344 -16.58 22.06 23.37
C MET A 344 -17.71 21.59 22.45
N ALA A 345 -18.94 21.57 22.93
CA ALA A 345 -20.06 21.12 22.11
C ALA A 345 -20.88 22.30 21.62
N VAL A 346 -21.06 22.38 20.29
CA VAL A 346 -21.81 23.44 19.63
C VAL A 346 -22.94 22.83 18.79
N PRO A 347 -24.08 22.48 19.42
CA PRO A 347 -25.12 21.67 18.79
C PRO A 347 -25.67 22.21 17.48
N ALA A 348 -25.76 23.53 17.31
CA ALA A 348 -26.29 24.07 16.06
C ALA A 348 -25.34 23.85 14.85
N HIS A 349 -24.07 23.47 15.07
CA HIS A 349 -23.01 23.48 14.06
C HIS A 349 -22.10 22.23 14.01
N ASP A 350 -22.38 21.19 14.81
CA ASP A 350 -21.78 19.85 14.72
C ASP A 350 -22.90 18.80 14.85
N GLU A 351 -22.94 17.83 13.94
CA GLU A 351 -24.00 16.80 13.90
C GLU A 351 -24.02 15.93 15.16
N ARG A 352 -22.85 15.55 15.68
CA ARG A 352 -22.77 14.67 16.86
C ARG A 352 -23.24 15.42 18.10
N ASP A 353 -22.86 16.69 18.19
CA ASP A 353 -23.28 17.56 19.27
C ASP A 353 -24.79 17.81 19.23
N PHE A 354 -25.35 17.96 18.02
CA PHE A 354 -26.78 18.13 17.78
C PHE A 354 -27.60 16.92 18.18
N GLU A 355 -27.20 15.73 17.73
CA GLU A 355 -27.86 14.47 18.07
C GLU A 355 -27.89 14.27 19.58
N PHE A 356 -26.75 14.47 20.25
CA PHE A 356 -26.64 14.35 21.70
C PHE A 356 -27.49 15.40 22.43
N ALA A 357 -27.41 16.68 22.01
CA ALA A 357 -28.20 17.74 22.62
C ALA A 357 -29.71 17.50 22.45
N THR A 358 -30.14 17.01 21.29
CA THR A 358 -31.55 16.68 21.04
C THR A 358 -32.01 15.52 21.92
N GLN A 359 -31.21 14.45 22.01
CA GLN A 359 -31.53 13.28 22.83
C GLN A 359 -31.66 13.62 24.32
N TYR A 360 -30.80 14.49 24.83
CA TYR A 360 -30.75 14.86 26.25
C TYR A 360 -31.43 16.21 26.56
N ASN A 361 -32.12 16.81 25.58
CA ASN A 361 -32.81 18.08 25.70
C ASN A 361 -31.92 19.23 26.23
N LEU A 362 -30.69 19.30 25.72
CA LEU A 362 -29.72 20.35 26.02
C LEU A 362 -29.95 21.57 25.12
N PRO A 363 -29.52 22.78 25.53
CA PRO A 363 -29.72 23.99 24.73
C PRO A 363 -29.02 23.92 23.37
N ILE A 364 -29.67 24.45 22.34
CA ILE A 364 -29.14 24.54 20.97
C ILE A 364 -29.13 26.01 20.56
N LYS A 365 -27.93 26.59 20.44
CA LYS A 365 -27.73 28.00 20.11
C LYS A 365 -27.11 28.14 18.72
N THR A 366 -27.82 28.81 17.81
CA THR A 366 -27.33 29.09 16.46
C THR A 366 -26.46 30.34 16.47
N VAL A 367 -25.23 30.25 15.98
CA VAL A 367 -24.27 31.36 15.89
C VAL A 367 -23.71 31.58 14.47
N ILE A 368 -24.14 30.77 13.51
CA ILE A 368 -23.87 30.95 12.08
C ILE A 368 -25.20 30.94 11.34
N SER A 369 -25.40 31.96 10.52
CA SER A 369 -26.56 32.09 9.63
C SER A 369 -26.59 30.98 8.57
N GLY A 370 -27.76 30.71 7.99
CA GLY A 370 -27.92 29.70 6.94
C GLY A 370 -28.37 28.32 7.42
N ARG A 371 -28.66 28.17 8.72
CA ARG A 371 -29.39 27.01 9.24
C ARG A 371 -30.84 27.04 8.75
N GLN A 372 -31.19 26.15 7.84
CA GLN A 372 -32.51 26.11 7.19
C GLN A 372 -33.53 25.24 7.93
N ASN A 373 -33.06 24.17 8.59
CA ASN A 373 -33.88 23.21 9.32
C ASN A 373 -33.48 23.22 10.80
N GLU A 374 -34.43 23.51 11.69
CA GLU A 374 -34.20 23.50 13.14
C GLU A 374 -33.96 22.09 13.69
N ASN A 375 -34.31 21.05 12.92
CA ASN A 375 -34.10 19.64 13.27
C ASN A 375 -32.73 19.09 12.82
N GLU A 376 -31.85 19.92 12.27
CA GLU A 376 -30.51 19.51 11.80
C GLU A 376 -29.45 20.54 12.20
N ALA A 377 -28.19 20.10 12.29
CA ALA A 377 -27.05 20.99 12.47
C ALA A 377 -26.68 21.69 11.15
N HIS A 378 -26.23 22.94 11.21
CA HIS A 378 -25.62 23.64 10.08
C HIS A 378 -24.09 23.56 10.15
N ILE A 379 -23.51 22.60 9.41
CA ILE A 379 -22.06 22.34 9.37
C ILE A 379 -21.32 23.31 8.44
N GLY A 380 -22.06 23.96 7.54
CA GLY A 380 -21.51 24.88 6.54
C GLY A 380 -20.80 26.09 7.12
N GLU A 381 -20.15 26.82 6.21
CA GLU A 381 -19.67 28.17 6.49
C GLU A 381 -20.78 29.18 6.24
N GLY A 382 -20.76 30.29 6.97
CA GLY A 382 -21.75 31.35 6.86
C GLY A 382 -21.31 32.62 7.55
N GLU A 383 -22.23 33.56 7.68
CA GLU A 383 -22.02 34.79 8.45
C GLU A 383 -22.31 34.54 9.93
N LEU A 384 -21.44 35.01 10.82
CA LEU A 384 -21.61 34.88 12.26
C LEU A 384 -22.73 35.80 12.77
N ILE A 385 -23.56 35.23 13.65
CA ILE A 385 -24.65 35.88 14.37
C ILE A 385 -24.51 35.53 15.87
N ASP A 386 -25.13 36.31 16.75
CA ASP A 386 -25.09 36.11 18.21
C ASP A 386 -23.69 35.83 18.80
N SER A 387 -22.67 36.43 18.18
CA SER A 387 -21.24 36.24 18.44
C SER A 387 -20.52 37.56 18.77
N HIS A 388 -21.23 38.51 19.38
CA HIS A 388 -20.71 39.80 19.85
C HIS A 388 -19.95 40.56 18.74
N ASP A 389 -18.67 40.90 18.98
CA ASP A 389 -17.81 41.69 18.10
C ASP A 389 -17.50 41.00 16.76
N PHE A 390 -17.86 39.71 16.63
CA PHE A 390 -17.65 38.92 15.41
C PHE A 390 -18.90 38.83 14.52
N ASN A 391 -20.02 39.42 14.93
CA ASN A 391 -21.24 39.48 14.11
C ASN A 391 -20.96 40.13 12.75
N GLY A 392 -21.53 39.56 11.68
CA GLY A 392 -21.36 40.05 10.32
C GLY A 392 -20.09 39.59 9.61
N LEU A 393 -19.20 38.86 10.29
CA LEU A 393 -18.01 38.27 9.66
C LEU A 393 -18.33 36.90 9.06
N SER A 394 -17.63 36.53 7.98
CA SER A 394 -17.68 35.15 7.49
C SER A 394 -16.94 34.19 8.41
N SER A 395 -17.32 32.91 8.43
CA SER A 395 -16.64 31.87 9.22
C SER A 395 -15.12 31.87 9.03
N ILE A 396 -14.61 32.02 7.80
CA ILE A 396 -13.17 32.06 7.52
C ILE A 396 -12.49 33.25 8.21
N GLN A 397 -13.07 34.45 8.10
CA GLN A 397 -12.53 35.66 8.72
C GLN A 397 -12.61 35.58 10.26
N ALA A 398 -13.72 35.05 10.78
CA ALA A 398 -13.96 34.90 12.20
C ALA A 398 -12.98 33.90 12.84
N LYS A 399 -12.70 32.75 12.22
CA LYS A 399 -11.72 31.78 12.71
C LYS A 399 -10.38 32.45 13.01
N ALA A 400 -9.86 33.22 12.06
CA ALA A 400 -8.58 33.91 12.20
C ALA A 400 -8.61 34.95 13.33
N LYS A 401 -9.64 35.81 13.38
CA LYS A 401 -9.74 36.87 14.40
C LYS A 401 -10.00 36.34 15.81
N ILE A 402 -10.78 35.27 15.96
CA ILE A 402 -11.03 34.65 17.27
C ILE A 402 -9.75 34.02 17.81
N ILE A 403 -8.99 33.31 16.96
CA ILE A 403 -7.68 32.76 17.35
C ILE A 403 -6.75 33.90 17.81
N GLU A 404 -6.61 34.95 17.01
CA GLU A 404 -5.77 36.11 17.34
C GLU A 404 -6.21 36.78 18.66
N MET A 405 -7.52 36.96 18.86
CA MET A 405 -8.04 37.51 20.12
C MET A 405 -7.73 36.60 21.31
N MET A 406 -7.93 35.29 21.17
CA MET A 406 -7.67 34.32 22.24
C MET A 406 -6.19 34.29 22.62
N GLU A 407 -5.29 34.39 21.64
CA GLU A 407 -3.84 34.52 21.87
C GLU A 407 -3.49 35.83 22.58
N ASN A 408 -4.01 36.96 22.10
CA ASN A 408 -3.74 38.27 22.70
C ASN A 408 -4.25 38.38 24.16
N LYS A 409 -5.33 37.66 24.50
CA LYS A 409 -5.85 37.58 25.88
C LYS A 409 -5.17 36.51 26.72
N GLY A 410 -4.28 35.70 26.16
CA GLY A 410 -3.66 34.56 26.85
C GLY A 410 -4.65 33.45 27.22
N LEU A 411 -5.80 33.36 26.52
CA LEU A 411 -6.87 32.40 26.78
C LEU A 411 -6.79 31.16 25.88
N GLY A 412 -5.97 31.19 24.84
CA GLY A 412 -5.76 30.06 23.93
C GLY A 412 -4.60 30.32 22.97
N LYS A 413 -4.34 29.35 22.10
CA LYS A 413 -3.30 29.44 21.07
C LYS A 413 -3.69 28.73 19.78
N ALA A 414 -3.22 29.24 18.64
CA ALA A 414 -3.28 28.52 17.39
C ALA A 414 -2.53 27.19 17.53
N THR A 415 -3.19 26.08 17.20
CA THR A 415 -2.60 24.75 17.31
C THR A 415 -2.83 23.98 16.02
N ILE A 416 -1.76 23.38 15.52
CA ILE A 416 -1.84 22.37 14.47
C ILE A 416 -1.99 21.03 15.18
N ASN A 417 -3.03 20.30 14.82
CA ASN A 417 -3.30 18.98 15.34
C ASN A 417 -3.35 17.97 14.20
N PHE A 418 -2.84 16.76 14.44
CA PHE A 418 -2.83 15.68 13.46
C PHE A 418 -3.72 14.54 13.93
N LYS A 419 -4.39 13.88 12.99
CA LYS A 419 -5.06 12.60 13.25
C LYS A 419 -4.03 11.48 13.49
N LEU A 420 -2.89 11.56 12.81
CA LEU A 420 -1.77 10.62 13.01
C LEU A 420 -1.33 10.62 14.48
N ARG A 421 -1.18 9.42 15.02
CA ARG A 421 -0.64 9.19 16.37
C ARG A 421 0.78 8.66 16.26
N ASP A 422 1.54 8.82 17.34
CA ASP A 422 2.83 8.17 17.46
C ASP A 422 2.70 6.65 17.42
N TRP A 423 3.69 6.00 16.81
CA TRP A 423 3.61 4.59 16.47
C TRP A 423 4.07 3.72 17.65
N GLY A 424 3.15 2.95 18.23
CA GLY A 424 3.46 1.95 19.24
C GLY A 424 4.11 0.71 18.62
N VAL A 425 5.39 0.49 18.92
CA VAL A 425 6.24 -0.49 18.23
C VAL A 425 6.49 -1.77 19.01
N THR A 426 6.09 -1.87 20.28
CA THR A 426 6.35 -3.08 21.09
C THR A 426 5.18 -4.02 21.19
N ARG A 427 5.49 -5.32 21.32
CA ARG A 427 4.55 -6.42 21.45
C ARG A 427 5.03 -7.37 22.55
N GLN A 428 4.11 -7.86 23.36
CA GLN A 428 4.35 -8.87 24.41
C GLN A 428 4.28 -10.28 23.79
N ARG A 429 5.13 -10.51 22.78
CA ARG A 429 5.18 -11.74 21.98
C ARG A 429 6.62 -12.25 21.90
N TYR A 430 6.78 -13.51 21.48
CA TYR A 430 8.10 -14.11 21.35
C TYR A 430 8.70 -13.85 19.98
N TRP A 431 7.92 -14.06 18.91
CA TRP A 431 8.47 -14.08 17.55
C TRP A 431 8.60 -12.68 16.93
N GLY A 432 9.50 -11.88 17.49
CA GLY A 432 9.90 -10.57 16.98
C GLY A 432 11.31 -10.21 17.45
N ALA A 433 11.92 -9.18 16.88
CA ALA A 433 13.24 -8.74 17.32
C ALA A 433 13.18 -8.18 18.76
N PRO A 434 14.01 -8.67 19.69
CA PRO A 434 14.03 -8.17 21.07
C PRO A 434 14.36 -6.68 21.16
N MET A 435 13.71 -5.98 22.09
CA MET A 435 14.05 -4.59 22.38
C MET A 435 15.45 -4.49 23.02
N PRO A 436 16.34 -3.60 22.53
CA PRO A 436 17.73 -3.55 22.96
C PRO A 436 17.93 -2.70 24.24
N PHE A 437 17.07 -2.91 25.24
CA PHE A 437 17.09 -2.19 26.51
C PHE A 437 17.23 -3.12 27.72
N VAL A 438 17.74 -2.56 28.82
CA VAL A 438 17.97 -3.25 30.09
C VAL A 438 17.41 -2.38 31.23
N HIS A 439 16.62 -3.00 32.11
CA HIS A 439 16.11 -2.44 33.35
C HIS A 439 17.09 -2.73 34.49
N CYS A 440 17.70 -1.69 35.05
CA CYS A 440 18.64 -1.80 36.16
C CYS A 440 18.16 -1.00 37.37
N ASP A 441 18.07 -1.64 38.54
CA ASP A 441 17.61 -0.99 39.79
C ASP A 441 18.43 0.26 40.17
N SER A 442 19.70 0.33 39.77
CA SER A 442 20.56 1.48 40.05
C SER A 442 20.58 2.55 38.94
N CYS A 443 20.38 2.16 37.68
CA CYS A 443 20.56 3.07 36.53
C CYS A 443 19.26 3.42 35.81
N GLY A 444 18.14 2.76 36.15
CA GLY A 444 16.90 2.84 35.41
C GLY A 444 16.97 2.05 34.10
N LEU A 445 16.25 2.56 33.09
CA LEU A 445 16.27 2.02 31.73
C LEU A 445 17.56 2.47 31.02
N VAL A 446 18.34 1.51 30.53
CA VAL A 446 19.57 1.76 29.77
C VAL A 446 19.56 1.02 28.44
N SER A 447 20.12 1.61 27.39
CA SER A 447 20.39 0.91 26.13
C SER A 447 21.49 -0.14 26.31
N GLU A 448 21.36 -1.24 25.58
CA GLU A 448 22.46 -2.19 25.39
C GLU A 448 23.59 -1.52 24.59
N LYS A 449 24.83 -2.02 24.75
CA LYS A 449 25.95 -1.54 23.95
C LYS A 449 25.89 -2.10 22.54
N LEU A 450 26.26 -1.30 21.54
CA LEU A 450 26.31 -1.73 20.13
C LEU A 450 27.20 -2.96 19.91
N GLU A 451 28.31 -3.07 20.64
CA GLU A 451 29.24 -4.22 20.60
C GLU A 451 28.64 -5.54 21.13
N ASN A 452 27.54 -5.46 21.88
CA ASN A 452 26.83 -6.61 22.45
C ASN A 452 25.65 -7.06 21.57
N LEU A 453 25.36 -6.36 20.48
CA LEU A 453 24.27 -6.72 19.57
C LEU A 453 24.69 -7.88 18.66
N PRO A 454 23.73 -8.72 18.21
CA PRO A 454 22.31 -8.67 18.52
C PRO A 454 21.98 -9.27 19.89
N ILE A 455 20.95 -8.73 20.55
CA ILE A 455 20.20 -9.49 21.56
C ILE A 455 19.29 -10.45 20.78
N ALA A 456 19.73 -11.71 20.67
CA ALA A 456 19.01 -12.76 19.95
C ALA A 456 17.91 -13.42 20.81
N LEU A 457 16.90 -14.01 20.13
CA LEU A 457 15.86 -14.80 20.78
C LEU A 457 16.42 -16.13 21.32
N PRO A 458 15.98 -16.60 22.49
CA PRO A 458 16.33 -17.93 22.99
C PRO A 458 15.62 -19.03 22.18
N GLU A 459 16.32 -20.11 21.83
CA GLU A 459 15.70 -21.25 21.12
C GLU A 459 14.88 -22.15 22.06
N ASP A 460 15.20 -22.15 23.35
CA ASP A 460 14.63 -22.98 24.41
C ASP A 460 13.40 -22.33 25.09
N VAL A 461 12.52 -21.71 24.31
CA VAL A 461 11.28 -21.10 24.81
C VAL A 461 10.07 -22.03 24.66
N GLU A 462 9.20 -22.04 25.67
CA GLU A 462 7.88 -22.64 25.56
C GLU A 462 6.83 -21.60 25.18
N ILE A 463 6.17 -21.79 24.02
CA ILE A 463 5.16 -20.87 23.51
C ILE A 463 3.79 -21.47 23.78
N THR A 464 3.23 -21.13 24.94
CA THR A 464 1.92 -21.64 25.39
C THR A 464 0.75 -20.85 24.79
N GLY A 465 1.02 -19.69 24.20
CA GLY A 465 -0.01 -18.74 23.74
C GLY A 465 -0.56 -17.83 24.85
N ALA A 466 -0.07 -17.97 26.08
CA ALA A 466 -0.42 -17.14 27.23
C ALA A 466 0.81 -16.41 27.80
N GLY A 467 0.64 -15.17 28.24
CA GLY A 467 1.75 -14.36 28.78
C GLY A 467 2.72 -13.84 27.72
N ASN A 468 3.77 -13.14 28.18
CA ASN A 468 4.96 -12.86 27.36
C ASN A 468 5.96 -14.03 27.54
N PRO A 469 6.23 -14.85 26.51
CA PRO A 469 7.12 -16.00 26.66
C PRO A 469 8.56 -15.63 27.07
N LEU A 470 9.05 -14.45 26.67
CA LEU A 470 10.39 -13.98 27.05
C LEU A 470 10.45 -13.55 28.52
N ASP A 471 9.36 -13.01 29.07
CA ASP A 471 9.29 -12.69 30.49
C ASP A 471 9.21 -13.96 31.36
N ASN A 472 8.52 -14.98 30.88
CA ASN A 472 8.43 -16.27 31.58
C ASN A 472 9.70 -17.12 31.45
N HIS A 473 10.63 -16.75 30.56
CA HIS A 473 11.86 -17.50 30.35
C HIS A 473 12.78 -17.40 31.58
N PRO A 474 13.23 -18.54 32.17
CA PRO A 474 13.87 -18.55 33.49
C PRO A 474 15.26 -17.90 33.53
N THR A 475 15.97 -17.86 32.40
CA THR A 475 17.38 -17.42 32.34
C THR A 475 17.62 -16.24 31.40
N TRP A 476 17.05 -16.25 30.19
CA TRP A 476 17.33 -15.28 29.12
C TRP A 476 17.19 -13.80 29.52
N LYS A 477 16.17 -13.46 30.31
CA LYS A 477 15.95 -12.07 30.74
C LYS A 477 17.00 -11.56 31.73
N HIS A 478 17.74 -12.44 32.41
CA HIS A 478 18.75 -12.02 33.37
C HIS A 478 20.05 -11.64 32.66
N CYS A 479 20.52 -10.42 32.88
CA CYS A 479 21.75 -9.92 32.28
C CYS A 479 22.54 -9.01 33.24
N LYS A 480 23.68 -8.50 32.77
CA LYS A 480 24.42 -7.44 33.46
C LYS A 480 24.06 -6.09 32.86
N CYS A 481 23.92 -5.08 33.71
CA CYS A 481 23.71 -3.71 33.28
C CYS A 481 24.91 -3.23 32.45
N PRO A 482 24.72 -2.79 31.19
CA PRO A 482 25.81 -2.33 30.34
C PRO A 482 26.51 -1.07 30.85
N LYS A 483 25.85 -0.31 31.75
CA LYS A 483 26.37 0.93 32.34
C LYS A 483 27.17 0.72 33.62
N CYS A 484 26.70 -0.12 34.55
CA CYS A 484 27.30 -0.27 35.88
C CYS A 484 27.76 -1.70 36.24
N GLY A 485 27.49 -2.69 35.40
CA GLY A 485 27.91 -4.09 35.59
C GLY A 485 27.14 -4.89 36.65
N LYS A 486 26.18 -4.29 37.35
CA LYS A 486 25.31 -4.98 38.31
C LYS A 486 24.30 -5.90 37.61
N ASP A 487 23.66 -6.79 38.36
CA ASP A 487 22.53 -7.58 37.86
C ASP A 487 21.40 -6.68 37.40
N ALA A 488 20.77 -7.08 36.30
CA ALA A 488 19.71 -6.34 35.62
C ALA A 488 18.81 -7.30 34.81
N LEU A 489 17.71 -6.78 34.28
CA LEU A 489 16.77 -7.53 33.45
C LEU A 489 16.68 -6.92 32.05
N ARG A 490 16.71 -7.74 31.00
CA ARG A 490 16.43 -7.31 29.63
C ARG A 490 14.98 -6.85 29.51
N GLU A 491 14.72 -5.92 28.61
CA GLU A 491 13.37 -5.69 28.10
C GLU A 491 12.90 -6.96 27.38
N THR A 492 11.69 -7.41 27.70
CA THR A 492 11.13 -8.68 27.22
C THR A 492 10.10 -8.47 26.11
N ASP A 493 9.74 -7.22 25.83
CA ASP A 493 8.98 -6.84 24.65
C ASP A 493 9.81 -7.03 23.37
N THR A 494 9.12 -7.37 22.27
CA THR A 494 9.70 -7.45 20.92
C THR A 494 9.14 -6.35 20.01
N LEU A 495 9.89 -5.99 18.98
CA LEU A 495 9.46 -5.06 17.92
C LEU A 495 8.37 -5.67 17.05
N ASP A 496 7.41 -4.83 16.67
CA ASP A 496 6.39 -5.12 15.68
C ASP A 496 6.98 -5.31 14.27
N THR A 497 6.39 -6.23 13.49
CA THR A 497 6.85 -6.62 12.14
C THR A 497 7.01 -5.45 11.16
N PHE A 498 6.25 -4.37 11.34
CA PHE A 498 6.36 -3.20 10.48
C PHE A 498 7.68 -2.46 10.67
N VAL A 499 8.38 -2.62 11.80
CA VAL A 499 9.71 -2.03 11.99
C VAL A 499 10.69 -2.65 11.01
N GLN A 500 10.69 -3.97 10.86
CA GLN A 500 11.58 -4.66 9.93
C GLN A 500 11.26 -4.31 8.48
N SER A 501 9.98 -4.31 8.08
CA SER A 501 9.58 -3.95 6.72
C SER A 501 9.68 -2.46 6.38
N SER A 502 9.98 -1.59 7.35
CA SER A 502 10.13 -0.15 7.08
C SER A 502 11.47 0.26 6.46
N TRP A 503 12.47 -0.64 6.38
CA TRP A 503 13.81 -0.28 5.87
C TRP A 503 14.51 -1.35 5.01
N TYR A 504 13.90 -2.52 4.83
CA TYR A 504 14.48 -3.66 4.11
C TYR A 504 14.96 -3.34 2.67
N PHE A 505 14.33 -2.37 2.00
CA PHE A 505 14.74 -1.89 0.67
C PHE A 505 16.12 -1.20 0.69
N LEU A 506 16.49 -0.52 1.79
CA LEU A 506 17.84 0.03 1.97
C LEU A 506 18.87 -1.09 2.17
N ARG A 507 18.45 -2.18 2.82
CA ARG A 507 19.31 -3.33 3.08
C ARG A 507 19.69 -4.06 1.80
N TYR A 508 18.73 -4.31 0.92
CA TYR A 508 18.98 -4.91 -0.40
C TYR A 508 19.92 -4.06 -1.27
N ALA A 509 19.79 -2.74 -1.21
CA ALA A 509 20.69 -1.84 -1.93
C ALA A 509 22.15 -1.96 -1.45
N THR A 510 22.38 -2.30 -0.19
CA THR A 510 23.72 -2.54 0.35
C THR A 510 24.30 -3.87 -0.13
N ASP A 511 25.56 -3.86 -0.58
CA ASP A 511 26.26 -5.08 -0.99
C ASP A 511 26.33 -6.15 0.12
N PRO A 512 25.95 -7.42 -0.14
CA PRO A 512 26.03 -8.51 0.82
C PRO A 512 27.42 -8.69 1.43
N SER A 513 28.50 -8.36 0.71
CA SER A 513 29.86 -8.41 1.27
C SER A 513 30.09 -7.42 2.42
N LYS A 514 29.25 -6.38 2.53
CA LYS A 514 29.29 -5.34 3.57
C LYS A 514 28.28 -5.56 4.68
N TRP A 515 27.33 -6.49 4.52
CA TRP A 515 26.23 -6.72 5.47
C TRP A 515 26.68 -7.00 6.91
N LYS A 516 27.85 -7.60 7.11
CA LYS A 516 28.41 -7.87 8.45
C LYS A 516 29.00 -6.63 9.15
N LYS A 517 29.29 -5.57 8.40
CA LYS A 517 30.02 -4.39 8.90
C LYS A 517 29.13 -3.17 9.08
N GLU A 518 28.07 -3.06 8.30
CA GLU A 518 27.15 -1.93 8.34
C GLU A 518 25.75 -2.35 7.91
N ALA A 519 24.73 -1.65 8.42
CA ALA A 519 23.34 -1.83 8.02
C ALA A 519 23.09 -1.34 6.59
N ILE A 520 23.63 -0.15 6.30
CA ILE A 520 23.40 0.65 5.11
C ILE A 520 24.75 1.21 4.64
N ASN A 521 25.20 0.83 3.45
CA ASN A 521 26.40 1.40 2.85
C ASN A 521 26.06 2.63 1.99
N LYS A 522 26.61 3.80 2.35
CA LYS A 522 26.33 5.09 1.68
C LYS A 522 26.59 5.06 0.16
N GLU A 523 27.71 4.46 -0.26
CA GLU A 523 28.09 4.43 -1.68
C GLU A 523 27.15 3.54 -2.52
N ASP A 524 26.63 2.45 -1.94
CA ASP A 524 25.73 1.55 -2.65
C ASP A 524 24.34 2.14 -2.77
N ILE A 525 23.81 2.76 -1.70
CA ILE A 525 22.50 3.40 -1.76
C ILE A 525 22.51 4.67 -2.64
N SER A 526 23.60 5.45 -2.68
CA SER A 526 23.68 6.61 -3.58
C SER A 526 23.58 6.21 -5.05
N TYR A 527 23.95 4.96 -5.37
CA TYR A 527 23.77 4.40 -6.70
C TYR A 527 22.38 3.79 -6.89
N TRP A 528 21.93 2.93 -5.96
CA TRP A 528 20.70 2.16 -6.14
C TRP A 528 19.41 2.91 -5.80
N MET A 529 19.42 3.81 -4.82
CA MET A 529 18.23 4.52 -4.39
C MET A 529 17.93 5.74 -5.28
N ASN A 530 16.66 6.12 -5.45
CA ASN A 530 15.46 5.50 -4.90
C ASN A 530 15.09 4.17 -5.59
N VAL A 531 14.18 3.39 -5.00
CA VAL A 531 13.56 2.27 -5.72
C VAL A 531 12.80 2.83 -6.93
N ASP A 532 13.21 2.49 -8.15
CA ASP A 532 12.62 3.02 -9.40
C ASP A 532 11.17 2.62 -9.58
N GLN A 533 10.85 1.36 -9.25
CA GLN A 533 9.49 0.84 -9.31
C GLN A 533 9.23 -0.08 -8.13
N TYR A 534 8.29 0.33 -7.28
CA TYR A 534 7.76 -0.48 -6.20
C TYR A 534 6.42 -1.09 -6.60
N VAL A 535 6.25 -2.40 -6.41
CA VAL A 535 5.03 -3.15 -6.77
C VAL A 535 4.46 -3.81 -5.51
N GLY A 536 3.17 -3.58 -5.23
CA GLY A 536 2.58 -4.07 -3.99
C GLY A 536 1.08 -3.88 -3.87
N GLY A 537 0.51 -4.36 -2.77
CA GLY A 537 -0.93 -4.27 -2.52
C GLY A 537 -1.36 -2.91 -1.95
N ILE A 538 -2.55 -2.45 -2.31
CA ILE A 538 -3.12 -1.19 -1.79
C ILE A 538 -3.47 -1.26 -0.29
N GLU A 539 -3.62 -2.46 0.27
CA GLU A 539 -3.85 -2.69 1.70
C GLU A 539 -2.75 -2.09 2.59
N HIS A 540 -1.57 -1.84 2.03
CA HIS A 540 -0.43 -1.29 2.75
C HIS A 540 -0.31 0.24 2.65
N ALA A 541 -1.30 0.94 2.07
CA ALA A 541 -1.29 2.39 1.85
C ALA A 541 -0.98 3.22 3.10
N ILE A 542 -1.61 2.91 4.25
CA ILE A 542 -1.47 3.66 5.50
C ILE A 542 -0.61 2.97 6.57
N LEU A 543 -0.11 1.76 6.26
CA LEU A 543 0.76 0.96 7.13
C LEU A 543 2.19 1.04 6.59
N HIS A 544 2.71 -0.06 6.03
CA HIS A 544 4.04 -0.18 5.44
C HIS A 544 4.43 1.02 4.56
N LEU A 545 3.59 1.47 3.63
CA LEU A 545 3.95 2.59 2.75
C LEU A 545 4.13 3.91 3.50
N LEU A 546 3.44 4.14 4.62
CA LEU A 546 3.67 5.31 5.46
C LEU A 546 4.93 5.13 6.32
N TYR A 547 5.11 3.95 6.92
CA TYR A 547 6.25 3.66 7.79
C TYR A 547 7.57 3.63 7.03
N ALA A 548 7.62 3.11 5.80
CA ALA A 548 8.80 3.13 4.94
C ALA A 548 9.24 4.56 4.59
N ARG A 549 8.28 5.45 4.31
CA ARG A 549 8.56 6.88 4.07
C ARG A 549 9.11 7.53 5.34
N PHE A 550 8.49 7.28 6.48
CA PHE A 550 8.96 7.77 7.76
C PHE A 550 10.37 7.27 8.10
N PHE A 551 10.64 5.96 8.01
CA PHE A 551 11.96 5.38 8.29
C PHE A 551 13.04 5.92 7.36
N THR A 552 12.72 6.18 6.09
CA THR A 552 13.63 6.83 5.15
C THR A 552 14.07 8.20 5.69
N LYS A 553 13.10 9.03 6.09
CA LYS A 553 13.38 10.37 6.66
C LYS A 553 14.11 10.30 7.99
N ALA A 554 13.69 9.41 8.88
CA ALA A 554 14.32 9.22 10.18
C ALA A 554 15.77 8.74 10.06
N LEU A 555 16.06 7.76 9.19
CA LEU A 555 17.42 7.26 9.00
C LEU A 555 18.33 8.28 8.28
N ARG A 556 17.77 9.08 7.36
CA ARG A 556 18.44 10.26 6.79
C ARG A 556 18.87 11.22 7.90
N ASP A 557 17.95 11.61 8.77
CA ASP A 557 18.20 12.60 9.83
C ASP A 557 19.11 12.05 10.95
N LEU A 558 19.14 10.73 11.14
CA LEU A 558 20.11 10.04 12.00
C LEU A 558 21.51 9.90 11.34
N GLY A 559 21.69 10.33 10.09
CA GLY A 559 22.98 10.40 9.41
C GLY A 559 23.44 9.12 8.71
N TYR A 560 22.55 8.12 8.56
CA TYR A 560 22.87 6.88 7.83
C TYR A 560 23.08 7.15 6.34
N PHE A 561 22.42 8.17 5.79
CA PHE A 561 22.56 8.58 4.40
C PHE A 561 22.06 9.99 4.14
N GLU A 562 22.30 10.48 2.93
CA GLU A 562 21.87 11.79 2.43
C GLU A 562 21.45 11.69 0.96
N GLY A 563 20.74 12.70 0.46
CA GLY A 563 20.46 12.86 -0.97
C GLY A 563 19.06 12.43 -1.45
N PHE A 564 18.24 11.80 -0.60
CA PHE A 564 16.85 11.47 -0.92
C PHE A 564 15.93 11.46 0.30
N ASP A 565 14.64 11.76 0.06
CA ASP A 565 13.62 11.94 1.12
C ASP A 565 12.49 10.90 1.07
N GLU A 566 12.38 10.16 -0.04
CA GLU A 566 11.28 9.24 -0.34
C GLU A 566 11.86 7.92 -0.87
N PRO A 567 11.41 6.75 -0.38
CA PRO A 567 12.03 5.47 -0.71
C PRO A 567 11.67 4.95 -2.10
N PHE A 568 10.47 5.25 -2.58
CA PHE A 568 9.90 4.68 -3.79
C PHE A 568 9.56 5.79 -4.79
N GLU A 569 10.30 5.82 -5.90
CA GLU A 569 10.12 6.81 -6.96
C GLU A 569 8.76 6.65 -7.63
N ARG A 570 8.36 5.41 -7.93
CA ARG A 570 7.04 5.06 -8.50
C ARG A 570 6.42 3.91 -7.73
N LEU A 571 5.10 3.97 -7.55
CA LEU A 571 4.32 2.93 -6.89
C LEU A 571 3.28 2.38 -7.87
N LEU A 572 3.28 1.06 -8.04
CA LEU A 572 2.23 0.32 -8.71
C LEU A 572 1.49 -0.52 -7.69
N THR A 573 0.24 -0.15 -7.41
CA THR A 573 -0.65 -0.99 -6.61
C THR A 573 -1.37 -1.98 -7.50
N GLN A 574 -1.03 -3.28 -7.44
CA GLN A 574 -1.78 -4.26 -8.22
C GLN A 574 -3.20 -4.45 -7.66
N GLY A 575 -4.15 -4.71 -8.56
CA GLY A 575 -5.48 -5.16 -8.19
C GLY A 575 -5.44 -6.56 -7.60
N MET A 576 -6.41 -6.84 -6.74
CA MET A 576 -6.54 -8.14 -6.08
C MET A 576 -6.85 -9.24 -7.09
N VAL A 577 -6.36 -10.45 -6.82
CA VAL A 577 -6.85 -11.66 -7.49
C VAL A 577 -8.03 -12.17 -6.69
N LEU A 578 -9.18 -12.25 -7.34
CA LEU A 578 -10.46 -12.66 -6.79
C LEU A 578 -10.78 -14.09 -7.23
N LYS A 579 -11.52 -14.81 -6.39
CA LYS A 579 -12.17 -16.07 -6.72
C LYS A 579 -13.55 -16.07 -6.07
N ASP A 580 -14.57 -16.26 -6.89
CA ASP A 580 -15.98 -16.22 -6.51
C ASP A 580 -16.36 -14.83 -5.93
N GLY A 581 -15.82 -13.76 -6.54
CA GLY A 581 -16.06 -12.38 -6.12
C GLY A 581 -15.38 -11.95 -4.82
N ALA A 582 -14.56 -12.82 -4.22
CA ALA A 582 -13.82 -12.53 -2.99
C ALA A 582 -12.31 -12.57 -3.22
N LYS A 583 -11.54 -11.68 -2.58
CA LYS A 583 -10.08 -11.71 -2.57
C LYS A 583 -9.56 -13.10 -2.18
N MET A 584 -8.62 -13.64 -2.94
CA MET A 584 -7.91 -14.87 -2.58
C MET A 584 -7.17 -14.69 -1.26
N SER A 585 -7.46 -15.55 -0.28
CA SER A 585 -6.77 -15.58 1.00
C SER A 585 -6.86 -16.96 1.65
N LYS A 586 -5.82 -17.35 2.38
CA LYS A 586 -5.77 -18.64 3.08
C LYS A 586 -6.91 -18.78 4.09
N SER A 587 -7.24 -17.70 4.80
CA SER A 587 -8.33 -17.68 5.79
C SER A 587 -9.71 -17.96 5.18
N LYS A 588 -9.93 -17.59 3.91
CA LYS A 588 -11.18 -17.88 3.18
C LYS A 588 -11.18 -19.23 2.45
N GLY A 589 -10.05 -19.94 2.41
CA GLY A 589 -9.93 -21.22 1.71
C GLY A 589 -10.11 -21.16 0.17
N ASN A 590 -10.11 -19.97 -0.43
CA ASN A 590 -10.35 -19.75 -1.85
C ASN A 590 -9.07 -19.54 -2.68
N THR A 591 -7.90 -19.91 -2.14
CA THR A 591 -6.62 -19.77 -2.83
C THR A 591 -6.45 -20.77 -3.96
N VAL A 592 -5.77 -20.35 -5.03
CA VAL A 592 -5.28 -21.25 -6.08
C VAL A 592 -3.78 -21.39 -5.95
N ASP A 593 -3.32 -22.63 -5.84
CA ASP A 593 -1.92 -23.04 -5.72
C ASP A 593 -1.25 -23.03 -7.11
N PRO A 594 -0.15 -22.28 -7.32
CA PRO A 594 0.54 -22.26 -8.60
C PRO A 594 1.19 -23.59 -8.98
N ASP A 595 1.58 -24.44 -8.04
CA ASP A 595 2.24 -25.72 -8.35
C ASP A 595 1.36 -26.61 -9.23
N ALA A 596 0.05 -26.59 -9.01
CA ALA A 596 -0.92 -27.33 -9.82
C ALA A 596 -0.91 -26.84 -11.29
N ILE A 597 -0.86 -25.53 -11.49
CA ILE A 597 -0.83 -24.91 -12.82
C ILE A 597 0.50 -25.19 -13.51
N ILE A 598 1.62 -25.05 -12.79
CA ILE A 598 2.96 -25.30 -13.34
C ILE A 598 3.08 -26.76 -13.76
N LYS A 599 2.61 -27.70 -12.93
CA LYS A 599 2.65 -29.13 -13.24
C LYS A 599 1.87 -29.49 -14.50
N GLU A 600 0.72 -28.85 -14.71
CA GLU A 600 -0.16 -29.17 -15.84
C GLU A 600 0.18 -28.39 -17.11
N TYR A 601 0.50 -27.10 -16.98
CA TYR A 601 0.62 -26.16 -18.10
C TYR A 601 1.98 -25.46 -18.21
N GLY A 602 2.85 -25.57 -17.20
CA GLY A 602 4.14 -24.87 -17.12
C GLY A 602 4.05 -23.46 -16.50
N ALA A 603 5.20 -23.00 -16.01
CA ALA A 603 5.40 -21.66 -15.44
C ALA A 603 5.07 -20.53 -16.42
N ASP A 604 5.46 -20.65 -17.69
CA ASP A 604 5.15 -19.63 -18.70
C ASP A 604 3.65 -19.45 -18.89
N THR A 605 2.85 -20.54 -18.77
CA THR A 605 1.39 -20.42 -18.82
C THR A 605 0.85 -19.62 -17.65
N ALA A 606 1.29 -19.92 -16.42
CA ALA A 606 0.85 -19.21 -15.22
C ALA A 606 1.14 -17.70 -15.31
N ARG A 607 2.35 -17.37 -15.77
CA ARG A 607 2.80 -15.97 -15.96
C ARG A 607 2.05 -15.26 -17.07
N LEU A 608 1.88 -15.91 -18.23
CA LEU A 608 1.16 -15.32 -19.35
C LEU A 608 -0.29 -15.02 -18.96
N PHE A 609 -0.96 -15.99 -18.33
CA PHE A 609 -2.34 -15.83 -17.88
C PHE A 609 -2.46 -14.63 -16.92
N ILE A 610 -1.61 -14.57 -15.89
CA ILE A 610 -1.77 -13.55 -14.84
C ILE A 610 -1.50 -12.13 -15.35
N LEU A 611 -0.62 -11.99 -16.35
CA LEU A 611 -0.31 -10.71 -17.00
C LEU A 611 -1.31 -10.36 -18.12
N PHE A 612 -2.02 -11.35 -18.68
CA PHE A 612 -2.99 -11.15 -19.75
C PHE A 612 -4.41 -10.87 -19.25
N ALA A 613 -4.83 -11.50 -18.15
CA ALA A 613 -6.23 -11.53 -17.75
C ALA A 613 -6.81 -10.15 -17.39
N ALA A 614 -6.03 -9.24 -16.82
CA ALA A 614 -6.46 -7.88 -16.50
C ALA A 614 -5.29 -6.89 -16.45
N PRO A 615 -5.53 -5.58 -16.70
CA PRO A 615 -4.56 -4.53 -16.39
C PRO A 615 -4.09 -4.64 -14.94
N PRO A 616 -2.81 -4.36 -14.63
CA PRO A 616 -2.24 -4.67 -13.32
C PRO A 616 -2.95 -3.97 -12.17
N GLN A 617 -3.47 -2.75 -12.35
CA GLN A 617 -4.19 -2.01 -11.30
C GLN A 617 -5.64 -2.49 -11.08
N LYS A 618 -6.21 -3.24 -12.03
CA LYS A 618 -7.59 -3.74 -11.93
C LYS A 618 -7.63 -5.09 -11.23
N GLU A 619 -8.72 -5.34 -10.51
CA GLU A 619 -9.01 -6.67 -9.99
C GLU A 619 -9.07 -7.70 -11.11
N LEU A 620 -8.65 -8.92 -10.80
CA LEU A 620 -8.63 -10.06 -11.72
C LEU A 620 -9.49 -11.16 -11.11
N GLU A 621 -10.60 -11.50 -11.78
CA GLU A 621 -11.40 -12.67 -11.42
C GLU A 621 -10.75 -13.93 -11.99
N TRP A 622 -10.53 -14.92 -11.13
CA TRP A 622 -9.92 -16.20 -11.52
C TRP A 622 -10.80 -16.96 -12.51
N ASN A 623 -10.19 -17.53 -13.55
CA ASN A 623 -10.88 -18.32 -14.56
C ASN A 623 -9.97 -19.40 -15.14
N ASP A 624 -10.27 -20.67 -14.85
CA ASP A 624 -9.48 -21.82 -15.30
C ASP A 624 -9.44 -21.94 -16.85
N SER A 625 -10.53 -21.63 -17.54
CA SER A 625 -10.58 -21.67 -19.02
C SER A 625 -9.65 -20.65 -19.68
N ALA A 626 -9.35 -19.54 -19.00
CA ALA A 626 -8.41 -18.55 -19.49
C ALA A 626 -6.94 -19.02 -19.35
N VAL A 627 -6.64 -19.88 -18.37
CA VAL A 627 -5.33 -20.55 -18.24
C VAL A 627 -5.07 -21.46 -19.44
N GLU A 628 -6.06 -22.26 -19.85
CA GLU A 628 -5.97 -23.08 -21.06
C GLU A 628 -5.76 -22.25 -22.33
N GLY A 629 -6.36 -21.06 -22.40
CA GLY A 629 -6.13 -20.10 -23.49
C GLY A 629 -4.68 -19.68 -23.61
N ALA A 630 -4.04 -19.35 -22.48
CA ALA A 630 -2.62 -19.00 -22.41
C ALA A 630 -1.73 -20.18 -22.86
N TYR A 631 -2.03 -21.41 -22.40
CA TYR A 631 -1.28 -22.60 -22.81
C TYR A 631 -1.38 -22.87 -24.33
N ARG A 632 -2.59 -22.74 -24.90
CA ARG A 632 -2.81 -22.91 -26.35
C ARG A 632 -2.02 -21.90 -27.18
N PHE A 633 -1.92 -20.66 -26.72
CA PHE A 633 -1.08 -19.66 -27.39
C PHE A 633 0.39 -20.04 -27.39
N ILE A 634 0.93 -20.49 -26.25
CA ILE A 634 2.34 -20.92 -26.16
C ILE A 634 2.62 -22.12 -27.07
N LYS A 635 1.72 -23.11 -27.09
CA LYS A 635 1.81 -24.24 -28.04
C LYS A 635 1.84 -23.76 -29.49
N LYS A 636 0.92 -22.85 -29.85
CA LYS A 636 0.89 -22.27 -31.19
C LYS A 636 2.21 -21.57 -31.53
N LEU A 637 2.73 -20.74 -30.63
CA LEU A 637 4.03 -20.06 -30.81
C LEU A 637 5.16 -21.07 -31.05
N TYR A 638 5.23 -22.12 -30.24
CA TYR A 638 6.22 -23.19 -30.38
C TYR A 638 6.11 -23.92 -31.71
N ASP A 639 4.91 -24.26 -32.18
CA ASP A 639 4.71 -24.95 -33.46
C ASP A 639 5.13 -24.10 -34.66
N ARG A 640 5.09 -22.76 -34.53
CA ARG A 640 5.51 -21.81 -35.57
C ARG A 640 7.01 -21.64 -35.71
N GLN A 641 7.83 -22.26 -34.85
CA GLN A 641 9.27 -22.30 -35.07
C GLN A 641 9.65 -22.89 -36.45
N ASN A 642 8.85 -23.84 -36.96
CA ASN A 642 9.08 -24.48 -38.25
C ASN A 642 8.84 -23.56 -39.46
N ARG A 643 8.25 -22.37 -39.25
CA ARG A 643 8.06 -21.35 -40.30
C ARG A 643 9.28 -20.42 -40.45
N VAL A 644 10.25 -20.51 -39.53
CA VAL A 644 11.44 -19.66 -39.52
C VAL A 644 12.61 -20.44 -40.09
N THR A 645 13.11 -19.99 -41.25
CA THR A 645 14.26 -20.58 -41.96
C THR A 645 15.54 -19.75 -41.81
N LEU A 646 15.42 -18.51 -41.32
CA LEU A 646 16.51 -17.55 -41.18
C LEU A 646 17.02 -17.50 -39.73
N ASP A 647 18.33 -17.38 -39.58
CA ASP A 647 19.03 -17.38 -38.28
C ASP A 647 19.39 -15.97 -37.75
N LYS A 648 18.94 -14.93 -38.46
CA LYS A 648 19.21 -13.52 -38.17
C LYS A 648 18.08 -12.63 -38.70
N MET A 649 18.06 -11.38 -38.23
CA MET A 649 17.15 -10.35 -38.74
C MET A 649 17.38 -10.14 -40.24
N PRO A 650 16.34 -10.32 -41.09
CA PRO A 650 16.47 -10.10 -42.53
C PRO A 650 16.37 -8.62 -42.90
N THR A 651 16.87 -8.28 -44.09
CA THR A 651 16.60 -6.98 -44.74
C THR A 651 15.47 -7.17 -45.74
N ILE A 652 14.40 -6.38 -45.60
CA ILE A 652 13.18 -6.51 -46.40
C ILE A 652 12.86 -5.18 -47.08
N ASP A 653 12.75 -5.18 -48.40
CA ASP A 653 12.18 -4.05 -49.14
C ASP A 653 10.64 -4.04 -48.96
N HIS A 654 10.15 -3.16 -48.09
CA HIS A 654 8.73 -3.08 -47.74
C HIS A 654 7.83 -2.80 -48.94
N ALA A 655 8.31 -2.04 -49.94
CA ALA A 655 7.50 -1.63 -51.08
C ALA A 655 7.12 -2.81 -51.98
N THR A 656 7.95 -3.85 -52.01
CA THR A 656 7.75 -5.06 -52.83
C THR A 656 6.78 -6.08 -52.23
N LEU A 657 6.37 -5.89 -50.98
CA LEU A 657 5.53 -6.84 -50.26
C LEU A 657 4.07 -6.78 -50.72
N ASN A 658 3.42 -7.93 -50.69
CA ASN A 658 1.97 -8.01 -50.89
C ASN A 658 1.20 -7.54 -49.66
N LYS A 659 -0.13 -7.40 -49.80
CA LYS A 659 -1.01 -6.90 -48.74
C LYS A 659 -0.89 -7.67 -47.42
N ASN A 660 -0.90 -9.01 -47.45
CA ASN A 660 -0.83 -9.83 -46.24
C ASN A 660 0.54 -9.75 -45.57
N GLU A 661 1.61 -9.68 -46.36
CA GLU A 661 2.97 -9.48 -45.88
C GLU A 661 3.15 -8.10 -45.21
N LYS A 662 2.63 -7.04 -45.83
CA LYS A 662 2.62 -5.68 -45.23
C LYS A 662 1.80 -5.65 -43.93
N GLU A 663 0.61 -6.26 -43.91
CA GLU A 663 -0.22 -6.37 -42.70
C GLU A 663 0.51 -7.09 -41.56
N ALA A 664 1.18 -8.20 -41.86
CA ALA A 664 1.95 -8.96 -40.87
C ALA A 664 3.09 -8.12 -40.27
N ARG A 665 3.88 -7.45 -41.12
CA ARG A 665 4.93 -6.54 -40.64
C ARG A 665 4.35 -5.40 -39.81
N LEU A 666 3.29 -4.73 -40.28
CA LEU A 666 2.60 -3.68 -39.54
C LEU A 666 2.24 -4.15 -38.12
N LYS A 667 1.61 -5.32 -37.99
CA LYS A 667 1.18 -5.85 -36.69
C LYS A 667 2.35 -6.15 -35.75
N VAL A 668 3.46 -6.65 -36.27
CA VAL A 668 4.69 -6.88 -35.49
C VAL A 668 5.26 -5.56 -34.96
N TYR A 669 5.36 -4.53 -35.80
CA TYR A 669 5.90 -3.23 -35.40
C TYR A 669 4.92 -2.42 -34.53
N GLU A 670 3.60 -2.59 -34.68
CA GLU A 670 2.60 -2.09 -33.73
C GLU A 670 2.82 -2.70 -32.34
N ALA A 671 3.12 -4.00 -32.25
CA ALA A 671 3.44 -4.66 -30.98
C ALA A 671 4.75 -4.13 -30.38
N LEU A 672 5.78 -3.93 -31.21
CA LEU A 672 7.06 -3.33 -30.78
C LEU A 672 6.86 -1.91 -30.23
N GLN A 673 6.16 -1.04 -30.96
CA GLN A 673 5.86 0.33 -30.51
C GLN A 673 5.07 0.33 -29.21
N LYS A 674 4.08 -0.56 -29.08
CA LYS A 674 3.27 -0.70 -27.86
C LYS A 674 4.11 -1.15 -26.66
N SER A 675 5.13 -1.98 -26.87
CA SER A 675 5.98 -2.49 -25.79
C SER A 675 6.70 -1.37 -25.03
N LEU A 676 7.19 -0.34 -25.73
CA LEU A 676 7.85 0.82 -25.13
C LEU A 676 6.92 1.51 -24.13
N HIS A 677 5.67 1.77 -24.55
CA HIS A 677 4.68 2.38 -23.68
C HIS A 677 4.31 1.48 -22.48
N VAL A 678 4.21 0.16 -22.67
CA VAL A 678 3.83 -0.79 -21.61
C VAL A 678 4.89 -0.87 -20.51
N TYR A 679 6.17 -1.04 -20.84
CA TYR A 679 7.21 -1.22 -19.82
C TYR A 679 7.66 0.10 -19.16
N GLU A 680 7.51 1.24 -19.83
CA GLU A 680 7.95 2.54 -19.31
C GLU A 680 6.86 3.31 -18.54
N THR A 681 5.57 3.07 -18.86
CA THR A 681 4.48 3.93 -18.35
C THR A 681 3.22 3.20 -17.91
N SER A 682 2.57 2.40 -18.78
CA SER A 682 1.20 1.94 -18.51
C SER A 682 1.10 0.62 -17.74
N PHE A 683 2.12 -0.23 -17.83
CA PHE A 683 2.13 -1.61 -17.33
C PHE A 683 0.99 -2.48 -17.90
N ALA A 684 0.34 -2.07 -18.99
CA ALA A 684 -0.78 -2.78 -19.59
C ALA A 684 -0.32 -4.02 -20.41
N PHE A 685 0.31 -4.99 -19.73
CA PHE A 685 0.87 -6.21 -20.34
C PHE A 685 -0.15 -6.98 -21.17
N ASN A 686 -1.41 -7.00 -20.74
CA ASN A 686 -2.51 -7.61 -21.47
C ASN A 686 -2.64 -7.08 -22.91
N THR A 687 -2.42 -5.79 -23.11
CA THR A 687 -2.49 -5.17 -24.45
C THR A 687 -1.29 -5.48 -25.33
N LEU A 688 -0.10 -5.67 -24.73
CA LEU A 688 1.11 -6.10 -25.44
C LEU A 688 1.01 -7.57 -25.84
N ILE A 689 0.53 -8.43 -24.93
CA ILE A 689 0.30 -9.85 -25.20
C ILE A 689 -0.73 -10.01 -26.32
N ALA A 690 -1.84 -9.28 -26.27
CA ALA A 690 -2.83 -9.25 -27.36
C ALA A 690 -2.20 -8.83 -28.70
N ALA A 691 -1.36 -7.79 -28.71
CA ALA A 691 -0.67 -7.35 -29.92
C ALA A 691 0.28 -8.42 -30.48
N CYS A 692 0.99 -9.16 -29.62
CA CYS A 692 1.83 -10.29 -30.05
C CYS A 692 0.98 -11.45 -30.61
N MET A 693 -0.19 -11.74 -30.02
CA MET A 693 -1.13 -12.72 -30.53
C MET A 693 -1.68 -12.31 -31.91
N GLU A 694 -2.06 -11.05 -32.08
CA GLU A 694 -2.51 -10.49 -33.37
C GLU A 694 -1.39 -10.56 -34.43
N ALA A 695 -0.16 -10.20 -34.07
CA ALA A 695 1.00 -10.28 -34.96
C ALA A 695 1.27 -11.72 -35.41
N LEU A 696 1.24 -12.69 -34.49
CA LEU A 696 1.40 -14.10 -34.84
C LEU A 696 0.26 -14.61 -35.75
N ASN A 697 -0.97 -14.15 -35.54
CA ASN A 697 -2.11 -14.48 -36.40
C ASN A 697 -2.00 -13.84 -37.80
N ALA A 698 -1.43 -12.65 -37.92
CA ALA A 698 -1.19 -11.99 -39.20
C ALA A 698 -0.05 -12.69 -39.98
N LEU A 699 1.02 -13.10 -39.29
CA LEU A 699 2.09 -13.91 -39.86
C LEU A 699 1.57 -15.22 -40.46
N ASP A 700 0.58 -15.86 -39.82
CA ASP A 700 -0.08 -17.09 -40.31
C ASP A 700 -0.81 -16.95 -41.65
N ARG A 701 -1.09 -15.73 -42.12
CA ARG A 701 -1.82 -15.48 -43.38
C ARG A 701 -0.90 -15.32 -44.59
N GLN A 702 0.40 -15.48 -44.41
CA GLN A 702 1.42 -15.32 -45.44
C GLN A 702 2.57 -16.32 -45.22
N ASP A 703 3.34 -16.61 -46.27
CA ASP A 703 4.38 -17.65 -46.26
C ASP A 703 5.80 -17.12 -46.55
N ASN A 704 6.00 -15.79 -46.59
CA ASN A 704 7.29 -15.17 -46.86
C ASN A 704 8.28 -15.43 -45.72
N GLU A 705 9.37 -16.12 -46.04
CA GLU A 705 10.39 -16.54 -45.07
C GLU A 705 11.06 -15.35 -44.38
N ALA A 706 11.28 -14.24 -45.09
CA ALA A 706 11.89 -13.05 -44.51
C ALA A 706 10.93 -12.37 -43.52
N VAL A 707 9.64 -12.26 -43.86
CA VAL A 707 8.63 -11.68 -42.97
C VAL A 707 8.44 -12.55 -41.72
N TRP A 708 8.46 -13.89 -41.86
CA TRP A 708 8.45 -14.81 -40.72
C TRP A 708 9.69 -14.68 -39.84
N GLY A 709 10.88 -14.58 -40.45
CA GLY A 709 12.14 -14.37 -39.75
C GLY A 709 12.14 -13.08 -38.92
N GLU A 710 11.78 -11.94 -39.53
CA GLU A 710 11.65 -10.66 -38.84
C GLU A 710 10.59 -10.72 -37.72
N GLY A 711 9.40 -11.24 -38.04
CA GLY A 711 8.29 -11.33 -37.11
C GLY A 711 8.63 -12.13 -35.85
N MET A 712 9.21 -13.32 -36.02
CA MET A 712 9.59 -14.16 -34.87
C MET A 712 10.77 -13.57 -34.09
N PHE A 713 11.74 -12.94 -34.77
CA PHE A 713 12.86 -12.25 -34.11
C PHE A 713 12.35 -11.19 -33.12
N ILE A 714 11.38 -10.38 -33.55
CA ILE A 714 10.77 -9.32 -32.73
C ILE A 714 9.83 -9.90 -31.68
N ILE A 715 8.88 -10.78 -32.04
CA ILE A 715 7.89 -11.32 -31.09
C ILE A 715 8.56 -12.03 -29.91
N LEU A 716 9.60 -12.83 -30.15
CA LEU A 716 10.33 -13.51 -29.07
C LEU A 716 11.07 -12.52 -28.16
N ASN A 717 11.59 -11.42 -28.70
CA ASN A 717 12.18 -10.35 -27.89
C ASN A 717 11.12 -9.71 -26.98
N LEU A 718 9.92 -9.44 -27.49
CA LEU A 718 8.82 -8.80 -26.75
C LEU A 718 8.23 -9.72 -25.67
N LEU A 719 8.14 -11.02 -25.95
CA LEU A 719 7.52 -12.01 -25.07
C LEU A 719 8.46 -12.54 -23.98
N GLU A 720 9.78 -12.47 -24.15
CA GLU A 720 10.72 -13.00 -23.16
C GLU A 720 10.51 -12.47 -21.72
N PRO A 721 10.18 -11.20 -21.44
CA PRO A 721 9.96 -10.78 -20.06
C PRO A 721 8.70 -11.39 -19.45
N ILE A 722 7.75 -11.84 -20.29
CA ILE A 722 6.44 -12.36 -19.88
C ILE A 722 6.49 -13.89 -19.76
N ILE A 723 7.03 -14.56 -20.78
CA ILE A 723 7.17 -16.03 -20.90
C ILE A 723 8.63 -16.40 -21.21
N PRO A 724 9.53 -16.24 -20.23
CA PRO A 724 10.97 -16.26 -20.47
C PRO A 724 11.50 -17.62 -20.95
N HIS A 725 10.92 -18.73 -20.51
CA HIS A 725 11.49 -20.04 -20.80
C HIS A 725 11.34 -20.42 -22.27
N ILE A 726 10.11 -20.34 -22.80
CA ILE A 726 9.82 -20.69 -24.19
C ILE A 726 10.39 -19.65 -25.15
N ALA A 727 10.35 -18.37 -24.79
CA ALA A 727 10.92 -17.31 -25.62
C ALA A 727 12.43 -17.45 -25.76
N THR A 728 13.13 -17.74 -24.65
CA THR A 728 14.57 -17.99 -24.67
C THR A 728 14.91 -19.28 -25.39
N GLN A 729 14.13 -20.36 -25.21
CA GLN A 729 14.34 -21.61 -25.93
C GLN A 729 14.23 -21.45 -27.45
N LEU A 730 13.17 -20.78 -27.92
CA LEU A 730 12.98 -20.53 -29.35
C LEU A 730 14.04 -19.57 -29.88
N SER A 731 14.39 -18.55 -29.12
CA SER A 731 15.44 -17.58 -29.47
C SER A 731 16.82 -18.22 -29.58
N GLU A 732 17.17 -19.14 -28.69
CA GLU A 732 18.41 -19.94 -28.76
C GLU A 732 18.40 -20.82 -30.02
N THR A 733 17.33 -21.59 -30.24
CA THR A 733 17.23 -22.51 -31.38
C THR A 733 17.24 -21.79 -32.73
N LEU A 734 16.53 -20.67 -32.84
CA LEU A 734 16.32 -19.99 -34.12
C LEU A 734 17.40 -18.93 -34.39
N PHE A 735 17.88 -18.22 -33.37
CA PHE A 735 18.69 -17.01 -33.55
C PHE A 735 19.96 -16.98 -32.67
N GLY A 736 20.26 -18.05 -31.92
CA GLY A 736 21.36 -18.08 -30.96
C GLY A 736 21.30 -16.94 -29.93
N ARG A 737 20.09 -16.60 -29.47
CA ARG A 737 19.81 -15.48 -28.54
C ARG A 737 20.13 -14.07 -29.04
N LYS A 738 20.59 -13.88 -30.27
CA LYS A 738 20.95 -12.55 -30.82
C LYS A 738 19.81 -11.54 -30.69
N ASN A 739 18.56 -11.96 -30.89
CA ASN A 739 17.40 -11.09 -30.78
C ASN A 739 17.13 -10.59 -29.36
N LEU A 740 17.60 -11.27 -28.31
CA LEU A 740 17.44 -10.82 -26.92
C LEU A 740 18.48 -9.77 -26.51
N HIS A 741 19.58 -9.65 -27.27
CA HIS A 741 20.69 -8.74 -27.00
C HIS A 741 20.82 -7.61 -28.03
N THR A 742 19.92 -7.56 -29.02
CA THR A 742 19.92 -6.55 -30.07
C THR A 742 18.81 -5.54 -29.81
N LYS A 743 19.15 -4.24 -29.85
CA LYS A 743 18.15 -3.17 -29.88
C LYS A 743 17.42 -3.20 -31.22
N ILE A 744 16.10 -3.34 -31.20
CA ILE A 744 15.25 -3.41 -32.39
C ILE A 744 14.71 -2.00 -32.66
N GLU A 745 15.06 -1.42 -33.80
CA GLU A 745 14.59 -0.09 -34.22
C GLU A 745 13.17 -0.17 -34.80
N ILE A 746 12.37 0.86 -34.59
CA ILE A 746 11.04 0.98 -35.20
C ILE A 746 11.20 1.47 -36.64
N LEU A 747 10.66 0.71 -37.59
CA LEU A 747 10.68 1.06 -39.01
C LEU A 747 9.41 1.84 -39.38
N ASN A 748 9.55 3.12 -39.76
CA ASN A 748 8.39 3.98 -40.02
C ASN A 748 7.63 3.60 -41.30
N GLU A 749 8.32 3.01 -42.28
CA GLU A 749 7.73 2.59 -43.56
C GLU A 749 6.62 1.55 -43.40
N VAL A 750 6.65 0.74 -42.34
CA VAL A 750 5.64 -0.32 -42.12
C VAL A 750 4.27 0.22 -41.69
N PHE A 751 4.22 1.47 -41.23
CA PHE A 751 2.97 2.14 -40.81
C PHE A 751 2.28 2.87 -41.95
N VAL A 752 2.94 2.99 -43.11
CA VAL A 752 2.34 3.56 -44.31
C VAL A 752 1.38 2.53 -44.90
N LYS A 753 0.09 2.88 -44.98
CA LYS A 753 -0.94 2.02 -45.56
C LYS A 753 -1.16 2.42 -47.02
N ASP A 754 -1.24 1.44 -47.92
CA ASP A 754 -1.61 1.68 -49.32
C ASP A 754 -3.13 1.92 -49.46
N SER A 755 -3.92 1.42 -48.51
CA SER A 755 -5.38 1.49 -48.51
C SER A 755 -5.97 1.66 -47.11
N ILE A 756 -7.17 2.25 -47.04
CA ILE A 756 -7.95 2.45 -45.82
C ILE A 756 -9.35 1.83 -45.99
N ILE A 757 -9.87 1.28 -44.90
CA ILE A 757 -11.25 0.80 -44.83
C ILE A 757 -12.11 1.91 -44.24
N LEU A 758 -13.14 2.32 -44.98
CA LEU A 758 -14.11 3.33 -44.57
C LEU A 758 -15.46 2.66 -44.34
N ALA A 759 -16.07 2.90 -43.18
CA ALA A 759 -17.43 2.43 -42.94
C ALA A 759 -18.41 3.19 -43.84
N ILE A 760 -19.37 2.50 -44.44
CA ILE A 760 -20.46 3.11 -45.19
C ILE A 760 -21.69 3.17 -44.29
N SER A 761 -22.27 4.36 -44.13
CA SER A 761 -23.54 4.54 -43.42
C SER A 761 -24.60 5.20 -44.29
N ILE A 762 -25.87 4.90 -43.99
CA ILE A 762 -27.03 5.52 -44.63
C ILE A 762 -27.92 6.10 -43.55
N ASN A 763 -28.20 7.40 -43.61
CA ASN A 763 -28.90 8.14 -42.56
C ASN A 763 -28.34 7.85 -41.15
N GLY A 764 -27.00 7.80 -41.04
CA GLY A 764 -26.28 7.53 -39.79
C GLY A 764 -26.25 6.07 -39.34
N LYS A 765 -26.89 5.13 -40.04
CA LYS A 765 -26.82 3.69 -39.72
C LYS A 765 -25.77 3.00 -40.58
N ARG A 766 -24.79 2.31 -39.98
CA ARG A 766 -23.78 1.51 -40.70
C ARG A 766 -24.46 0.43 -41.55
N ARG A 767 -23.97 0.24 -42.77
CA ARG A 767 -24.49 -0.72 -43.76
C ARG A 767 -23.44 -1.67 -44.26
N ASP A 768 -22.27 -1.14 -44.58
CA ASP A 768 -21.17 -1.91 -45.14
C ASP A 768 -19.84 -1.18 -44.89
N GLU A 769 -18.78 -1.60 -45.55
CA GLU A 769 -17.49 -0.91 -45.63
C GLU A 769 -16.88 -0.97 -47.03
N ILE A 770 -16.05 0.01 -47.37
CA ILE A 770 -15.25 0.03 -48.61
C ILE A 770 -13.77 0.13 -48.29
N GLU A 771 -12.96 -0.52 -49.10
CA GLU A 771 -11.51 -0.33 -49.11
C GLU A 771 -11.12 0.59 -50.28
N VAL A 772 -10.42 1.68 -49.98
CA VAL A 772 -9.97 2.70 -50.95
C VAL A 772 -8.49 3.01 -50.75
N ALA A 773 -7.81 3.50 -51.78
CA ALA A 773 -6.43 3.98 -51.65
C ALA A 773 -6.37 5.16 -50.65
N THR A 774 -5.25 5.34 -49.94
CA THR A 774 -5.07 6.46 -49.00
C THR A 774 -5.21 7.84 -49.66
N GLU A 775 -4.84 7.91 -50.93
CA GLU A 775 -4.88 9.08 -51.80
C GLU A 775 -6.18 9.17 -52.62
N ALA A 776 -7.16 8.28 -52.38
CA ALA A 776 -8.45 8.34 -53.06
C ALA A 776 -9.17 9.66 -52.77
N THR A 777 -9.65 10.30 -53.82
CA THR A 777 -10.43 11.53 -53.75
C THR A 777 -11.81 11.28 -53.15
N GLU A 778 -12.44 12.33 -52.61
CA GLU A 778 -13.79 12.23 -52.04
C GLU A 778 -14.80 11.66 -53.05
N ASP A 779 -14.70 12.04 -54.32
CA ASP A 779 -15.55 11.53 -55.39
C ASP A 779 -15.36 10.03 -55.66
N GLU A 780 -14.11 9.54 -55.66
CA GLU A 780 -13.80 8.11 -55.82
C GLU A 780 -14.33 7.27 -54.66
N ILE A 781 -14.19 7.80 -53.43
CA ILE A 781 -14.73 7.18 -52.21
C ILE A 781 -16.26 7.06 -52.30
N ILE A 782 -16.92 8.16 -52.66
CA ILE A 782 -18.39 8.22 -52.78
C ILE A 782 -18.89 7.29 -53.88
N ALA A 783 -18.25 7.28 -55.05
CA ALA A 783 -18.63 6.42 -56.17
C ALA A 783 -18.58 4.95 -55.76
N LYS A 784 -17.46 4.52 -55.16
CA LYS A 784 -17.29 3.14 -54.68
C LYS A 784 -18.27 2.79 -53.56
N ALA A 785 -18.57 3.74 -52.67
CA ALA A 785 -19.56 3.54 -51.61
C ALA A 785 -20.96 3.28 -52.19
N LYS A 786 -21.38 4.07 -53.18
CA LYS A 786 -22.68 3.94 -53.84
C LYS A 786 -22.83 2.61 -54.56
N GLU A 787 -21.76 2.08 -55.16
CA GLU A 787 -21.76 0.74 -55.75
C GLU A 787 -22.03 -0.34 -54.70
N VAL A 788 -21.31 -0.30 -53.58
CA VAL A 788 -21.47 -1.29 -52.50
C VAL A 788 -22.86 -1.20 -51.86
N VAL A 789 -23.41 0.02 -51.70
CA VAL A 789 -24.73 0.20 -51.10
C VAL A 789 -25.88 0.39 -52.09
N ALA A 790 -25.71 -0.01 -53.36
CA ALA A 790 -26.67 0.20 -54.45
C ALA A 790 -28.11 -0.18 -54.08
N LYS A 791 -28.29 -1.35 -53.43
CA LYS A 791 -29.61 -1.86 -53.01
C LYS A 791 -30.33 -0.99 -51.97
N TRP A 792 -29.61 -0.16 -51.23
CA TRP A 792 -30.21 0.71 -50.20
C TRP A 792 -30.50 2.12 -50.70
N ILE A 793 -29.88 2.53 -51.80
CA ILE A 793 -30.07 3.82 -52.47
C ILE A 793 -31.10 3.75 -53.61
N GLU A 794 -31.38 2.55 -54.13
CA GLU A 794 -32.36 2.34 -55.20
C GLU A 794 -33.75 2.92 -54.84
N GLY A 795 -34.31 3.69 -55.77
CA GLY A 795 -35.64 4.33 -55.63
C GLY A 795 -35.72 5.48 -54.62
N LYS A 796 -34.59 5.95 -54.07
CA LYS A 796 -34.54 7.05 -53.08
C LYS A 796 -33.77 8.24 -53.61
N THR A 797 -34.04 9.42 -53.04
CA THR A 797 -33.32 10.65 -53.42
C THR A 797 -32.13 10.85 -52.49
N ILE A 798 -30.93 10.96 -53.04
CA ILE A 798 -29.75 11.32 -52.25
C ILE A 798 -29.79 12.83 -51.98
N VAL A 799 -29.83 13.19 -50.70
CA VAL A 799 -29.88 14.59 -50.23
C VAL A 799 -28.48 15.13 -49.98
N LYS A 800 -27.59 14.30 -49.43
CA LYS A 800 -26.24 14.71 -49.04
C LYS A 800 -25.30 13.51 -48.98
N GLU A 801 -24.08 13.71 -49.42
CA GLU A 801 -22.97 12.77 -49.27
C GLU A 801 -21.94 13.41 -48.34
N ILE A 802 -21.46 12.66 -47.37
CA ILE A 802 -20.54 13.16 -46.35
C ILE A 802 -19.39 12.17 -46.22
N VAL A 803 -18.19 12.55 -46.66
CA VAL A 803 -16.98 11.80 -46.34
C VAL A 803 -16.34 12.39 -45.09
N VAL A 804 -16.09 11.54 -44.10
CA VAL A 804 -15.24 11.85 -42.96
C VAL A 804 -13.90 11.17 -43.23
N PRO A 805 -12.84 11.94 -43.52
CA PRO A 805 -11.54 11.40 -43.91
C PRO A 805 -11.05 10.31 -42.94
N ASN A 806 -10.55 9.21 -43.49
CA ASN A 806 -10.02 8.06 -42.76
C ASN A 806 -11.01 7.35 -41.80
N LYS A 807 -12.31 7.64 -41.87
CA LYS A 807 -13.32 7.05 -40.96
C LYS A 807 -14.50 6.42 -41.67
N LEU A 808 -15.28 7.22 -42.39
CA LEU A 808 -16.55 6.76 -42.95
C LEU A 808 -17.05 7.62 -44.11
N VAL A 809 -17.99 7.07 -44.87
CA VAL A 809 -18.80 7.76 -45.86
C VAL A 809 -20.27 7.57 -45.51
N ASN A 810 -21.01 8.68 -45.36
CA ASN A 810 -22.42 8.66 -45.02
C ASN A 810 -23.27 9.23 -46.17
N ILE A 811 -24.24 8.43 -46.63
CA ILE A 811 -25.19 8.82 -47.67
C ILE A 811 -26.54 9.14 -47.01
N VAL A 812 -26.97 10.38 -47.11
CA VAL A 812 -28.25 10.85 -46.58
C VAL A 812 -29.32 10.71 -47.65
N LEU A 813 -30.36 9.93 -47.36
CA LEU A 813 -31.46 9.62 -48.28
C LEU A 813 -32.78 10.21 -47.79
N LYS A 814 -33.60 10.66 -48.72
CA LYS A 814 -35.00 11.08 -48.52
C LYS A 814 -35.97 10.15 -49.23
#